data_AF-A0AAD3D5A2-F1
#
_entry.id   AF-A0AAD3D5A2-F1
#
_cell.length_a   1.000
_cell.length_b   1.000
_cell.length_c   1.000
_cell.angle_alpha   90.00
_cell.angle_beta   90.00
_cell.angle_gamma   90.00
#
_symmetry.space_group_name_H-M   'P 1'
#
loop_
_entity.id
_entity.type
_entity.pdbx_description
1 polymer ?
#
loop_
_entity_poly.entity_id
_entity_poly.type
_entity_poly.pdbx_seq_one_letter_code
_entity_poly.pdbx_strand_id
1 'polypeptide(L)'
;MYLLSTKASTSLSVQKLQTTRLPMTIKHHQFKPVSIQDGVSSRDLEEELSRLQSCLEKVSNVQQQEKQLLISNNEDDELMASINQYEPETFHSLEQEIDKLNSMDHDMDCIALGKSYLDAIQQANLVLVPSSSSVSSSPPLDDIAYLNLLQQNLDKVLQAHPIDASSSSQYQFIHEEIQARHGQIRNRIYAQTTLYIRSFLKKIAYPSPKALDIMSSQLQNETTVLFQNIQALLQLDPTLLQKELCIPIVLRIHHHFLQSPTIPQEKIVKLPHVLLAYIQNLLPNVAPIIVTLNISQGFSKELNRVFQHVLFQRGYYELHMDSMQLSNVLSEIMKHDSVMKDMLGNDSTSLMESWMYNSKIRRWWFQLQLDHGKSCLNKGNQSQDMEGMVQSMEVFLGLMHSYKMKLMLFHKESPYRGMYLKDVLVPVTMCFLDVQHQRATKLRNDLDNATFSNLSTNIQQWIAIMEYVGLMSKYLNKVSTEADVMELQSLSDSLQNFASAMMEDCTRRYIDLLMERTTLSSFLMTAGHLLAHGSIYSENSMEDVKQILGVWKDNDFIQSTKQRLKIRKTIVEKICIFLQQQFLEVLLEESLELTSNGCRAFRTIVAGMVESFCEEDEEEYFGRLTDMCNFMLDKEKMHAPIRSILENEPGEKIYIHDIQLDATVYEQIESMICGKGYQYISVEEAISVINKL
;
A
#
# COMPACT_ATOMS: atom_id res chain seq x y z
N MET A 1 -23.16 -25.52 -45.37
CA MET A 1 -24.09 -26.66 -45.52
C MET A 1 -24.18 -27.38 -44.18
N TYR A 2 -25.41 -27.44 -43.64
CA TYR A 2 -26.00 -28.29 -42.59
C TYR A 2 -25.08 -29.06 -41.60
N LEU A 3 -25.15 -28.89 -40.26
CA LEU A 3 -26.23 -29.01 -39.24
C LEU A 3 -26.34 -30.40 -38.57
N LEU A 4 -26.44 -30.35 -37.22
CA LEU A 4 -27.13 -31.24 -36.24
C LEU A 4 -26.34 -32.47 -35.73
N SER A 5 -25.97 -32.56 -34.44
CA SER A 5 -26.76 -32.76 -33.19
C SER A 5 -27.28 -34.21 -33.03
N THR A 6 -27.06 -34.91 -31.92
CA THR A 6 -27.87 -34.87 -30.67
C THR A 6 -27.28 -35.89 -29.65
N LYS A 7 -27.08 -35.50 -28.38
CA LYS A 7 -27.85 -35.84 -27.13
C LYS A 7 -27.88 -37.31 -26.65
N ALA A 8 -27.45 -37.51 -25.38
CA ALA A 8 -28.19 -38.06 -24.23
C ALA A 8 -27.18 -38.28 -23.07
N SER A 9 -27.21 -37.70 -21.86
CA SER A 9 -28.19 -37.54 -20.77
C SER A 9 -28.51 -38.80 -19.94
N THR A 10 -28.34 -38.66 -18.61
CA THR A 10 -28.86 -39.41 -17.42
C THR A 10 -27.76 -40.05 -16.54
N SER A 11 -27.82 -40.17 -15.21
CA SER A 11 -28.30 -39.39 -14.04
C SER A 11 -28.27 -40.33 -12.81
N LEU A 12 -28.18 -39.79 -11.57
CA LEU A 12 -28.41 -40.40 -10.23
C LEU A 12 -27.26 -41.27 -9.64
N SER A 13 -26.92 -41.28 -8.33
CA SER A 13 -27.56 -40.89 -7.06
C SER A 13 -26.47 -40.75 -5.94
N VAL A 14 -26.45 -39.71 -5.08
CA VAL A 14 -27.02 -39.54 -3.71
C VAL A 14 -26.49 -40.48 -2.60
N GLN A 15 -25.77 -39.90 -1.60
CA GLN A 15 -25.93 -40.04 -0.12
C GLN A 15 -24.80 -39.25 0.60
N LYS A 16 -25.00 -38.08 1.24
CA LYS A 16 -25.58 -37.71 2.56
C LYS A 16 -24.79 -38.15 3.82
N LEU A 17 -24.29 -37.16 4.57
CA LEU A 17 -24.29 -36.98 6.05
C LEU A 17 -23.56 -35.64 6.37
N GLN A 18 -24.25 -34.51 6.65
CA GLN A 18 -24.65 -33.95 7.97
C GLN A 18 -23.51 -33.98 9.02
N THR A 19 -23.08 -32.88 9.68
CA THR A 19 -23.85 -32.01 10.61
C THR A 19 -23.18 -30.64 10.94
N THR A 20 -24.00 -29.57 10.86
CA THR A 20 -24.15 -28.34 11.70
C THR A 20 -23.00 -27.64 12.44
N ARG A 21 -22.81 -26.33 12.16
CA ARG A 21 -23.00 -25.18 13.10
C ARG A 21 -23.12 -23.84 12.33
N LEU A 22 -23.98 -22.94 12.83
CA LEU A 22 -24.41 -21.66 12.24
C LEU A 22 -23.32 -20.56 12.24
N PRO A 23 -23.27 -19.74 11.17
CA PRO A 23 -23.26 -18.28 11.35
C PRO A 23 -24.24 -17.57 10.38
N MET A 24 -25.06 -16.65 10.90
CA MET A 24 -25.97 -15.82 10.10
C MET A 24 -25.18 -14.84 9.20
N THR A 25 -25.24 -15.07 7.89
CA THR A 25 -24.80 -14.14 6.83
C THR A 25 -26.00 -13.84 5.92
N ILE A 26 -26.31 -12.55 5.77
CA ILE A 26 -27.28 -12.03 4.79
C ILE A 26 -26.67 -12.23 3.40
N LYS A 27 -27.28 -13.09 2.57
CA LYS A 27 -26.83 -13.37 1.19
C LYS A 27 -27.40 -12.36 0.20
N HIS A 28 -26.50 -11.77 -0.59
CA HIS A 28 -26.79 -11.18 -1.90
C HIS A 28 -27.65 -12.10 -2.77
N HIS A 29 -28.74 -11.59 -3.33
CA HIS A 29 -29.44 -12.25 -4.43
C HIS A 29 -28.57 -12.19 -5.70
N GLN A 30 -28.16 -13.38 -6.16
CA GLN A 30 -27.52 -13.57 -7.46
C GLN A 30 -28.54 -13.30 -8.56
N PHE A 31 -28.28 -12.30 -9.40
CA PHE A 31 -28.82 -12.25 -10.75
C PHE A 31 -28.29 -13.46 -11.51
N LYS A 32 -29.14 -14.47 -11.76
CA LYS A 32 -28.88 -15.47 -12.80
C LYS A 32 -29.22 -14.83 -14.15
N PRO A 33 -28.28 -14.74 -15.10
CA PRO A 33 -28.64 -14.37 -16.47
C PRO A 33 -29.51 -15.49 -17.05
N VAL A 34 -30.75 -15.17 -17.40
CA VAL A 34 -31.60 -16.06 -18.20
C VAL A 34 -30.97 -16.14 -19.59
N SER A 35 -30.34 -17.28 -19.90
CA SER A 35 -29.97 -17.62 -21.27
C SER A 35 -31.25 -17.74 -22.09
N ILE A 36 -31.42 -16.89 -23.11
CA ILE A 36 -32.53 -16.94 -24.07
C ILE A 36 -32.31 -18.16 -24.98
N GLN A 37 -32.62 -19.34 -24.47
CA GLN A 37 -32.94 -20.52 -25.26
C GLN A 37 -34.05 -21.27 -24.55
N ASP A 38 -35.12 -21.50 -25.29
CA ASP A 38 -36.38 -22.18 -24.95
C ASP A 38 -37.40 -21.38 -24.11
N GLY A 39 -38.36 -20.79 -24.84
CA GLY A 39 -39.77 -20.72 -24.43
C GLY A 39 -40.09 -20.06 -23.09
N VAL A 40 -39.62 -18.85 -22.85
CA VAL A 40 -40.19 -18.02 -21.76
C VAL A 40 -41.60 -17.64 -22.19
N SER A 41 -42.61 -18.05 -21.42
CA SER A 41 -43.99 -17.69 -21.74
C SER A 41 -44.17 -16.18 -21.56
N SER A 42 -44.97 -15.54 -22.41
CA SER A 42 -45.29 -14.10 -22.30
C SER A 42 -45.73 -13.69 -20.89
N ARG A 43 -46.31 -14.65 -20.15
CA ARG A 43 -46.78 -14.48 -18.78
C ARG A 43 -45.64 -14.36 -17.77
N ASP A 44 -44.57 -15.15 -17.93
CA ASP A 44 -43.41 -15.10 -17.02
C ASP A 44 -42.60 -13.81 -17.21
N LEU A 45 -42.57 -13.29 -18.43
CA LEU A 45 -41.94 -12.00 -18.73
C LEU A 45 -42.77 -10.82 -18.20
N GLU A 46 -44.10 -10.89 -18.29
CA GLU A 46 -45.02 -9.91 -17.70
C GLU A 46 -44.98 -9.92 -16.17
N GLU A 47 -44.85 -11.09 -15.54
CA GLU A 47 -44.74 -11.22 -14.08
C GLU A 47 -43.42 -10.59 -13.58
N GLU A 48 -42.33 -10.80 -14.30
CA GLU A 48 -41.04 -10.27 -13.89
C GLU A 48 -40.86 -8.78 -14.23
N LEU A 49 -41.50 -8.29 -15.30
CA LEU A 49 -41.66 -6.86 -15.56
C LEU A 49 -42.54 -6.18 -14.51
N SER A 50 -43.62 -6.82 -14.08
CA SER A 50 -44.50 -6.32 -13.00
C SER A 50 -43.78 -6.30 -11.65
N ARG A 51 -42.94 -7.30 -11.36
CA ARG A 51 -42.07 -7.30 -10.17
C ARG A 51 -41.02 -6.20 -10.22
N LEU A 52 -40.36 -6.01 -11.36
CA LEU A 52 -39.39 -4.92 -11.53
C LEU A 52 -40.06 -3.55 -11.43
N GLN A 53 -41.25 -3.36 -12.00
CA GLN A 53 -42.05 -2.15 -11.85
C GLN A 53 -42.46 -1.93 -10.39
N SER A 54 -42.90 -2.98 -9.67
CA SER A 54 -43.23 -2.88 -8.24
C SER A 54 -42.00 -2.54 -7.38
N CYS A 55 -40.84 -3.10 -7.71
CA CYS A 55 -39.58 -2.76 -7.05
C CYS A 55 -39.14 -1.32 -7.37
N LEU A 56 -39.29 -0.87 -8.60
CA LEU A 56 -39.02 0.51 -9.02
C LEU A 56 -39.98 1.50 -8.37
N GLU A 57 -41.26 1.16 -8.25
CA GLU A 57 -42.25 1.94 -7.50
C GLU A 57 -41.91 1.98 -6.01
N LYS A 58 -41.47 0.87 -5.40
CA LYS A 58 -41.00 0.87 -4.01
C LYS A 58 -39.76 1.75 -3.80
N VAL A 59 -38.79 1.69 -4.71
CA VAL A 59 -37.60 2.56 -4.65
C VAL A 59 -37.97 4.02 -4.92
N SER A 60 -38.90 4.28 -5.83
CA SER A 60 -39.42 5.62 -6.12
C SER A 60 -40.24 6.18 -4.94
N ASN A 61 -41.02 5.34 -4.26
CA ASN A 61 -41.78 5.70 -3.06
C ASN A 61 -40.86 5.91 -1.85
N VAL A 62 -39.79 5.11 -1.69
CA VAL A 62 -38.77 5.34 -0.65
C VAL A 62 -37.99 6.63 -0.95
N GLN A 63 -37.65 6.90 -2.22
CA GLN A 63 -37.02 8.16 -2.62
C GLN A 63 -37.97 9.34 -2.47
N GLN A 64 -39.28 9.19 -2.72
CA GLN A 64 -40.30 10.22 -2.48
C GLN A 64 -40.56 10.43 -0.99
N GLN A 65 -40.52 9.38 -0.16
CA GLN A 65 -40.56 9.48 1.31
C GLN A 65 -39.31 10.17 1.84
N GLU A 66 -38.11 9.83 1.37
CA GLU A 66 -36.88 10.58 1.70
C GLU A 66 -36.95 12.03 1.22
N LYS A 67 -37.55 12.28 0.03
CA LYS A 67 -37.77 13.64 -0.50
C LYS A 67 -38.81 14.42 0.33
N GLN A 68 -39.81 13.76 0.91
CA GLN A 68 -40.80 14.36 1.81
C GLN A 68 -40.24 14.58 3.23
N LEU A 69 -39.41 13.66 3.74
CA LEU A 69 -38.66 13.81 5.00
C LEU A 69 -37.64 14.96 4.93
N LEU A 70 -36.94 15.12 3.80
CA LEU A 70 -35.99 16.22 3.58
C LEU A 70 -36.64 17.61 3.36
N ILE A 71 -37.94 17.68 3.03
CA ILE A 71 -38.61 18.92 2.57
C ILE A 71 -39.73 19.39 3.52
N SER A 72 -40.24 18.55 4.42
CA SER A 72 -41.39 18.93 5.25
C SER A 72 -41.01 19.37 6.67
N ASN A 73 -41.66 20.43 7.15
CA ASN A 73 -41.76 20.75 8.58
C ASN A 73 -42.52 19.66 9.37
N ASN A 74 -42.91 18.54 8.75
CA ASN A 74 -43.64 17.46 9.40
C ASN A 74 -42.78 16.67 10.38
N GLU A 75 -41.44 16.64 10.25
CA GLU A 75 -40.60 15.97 11.26
C GLU A 75 -40.72 16.65 12.62
N ASP A 76 -40.79 17.99 12.64
CA ASP A 76 -40.99 18.73 13.89
C ASP A 76 -42.41 18.49 14.44
N ASP A 77 -43.42 18.36 13.57
CA ASP A 77 -44.80 18.02 13.97
C ASP A 77 -44.93 16.56 14.47
N GLU A 78 -44.21 15.60 13.89
CA GLU A 78 -44.12 14.20 14.36
C GLU A 78 -43.33 14.08 15.68
N LEU A 79 -42.25 14.84 15.84
CA LEU A 79 -41.50 14.95 17.10
C LEU A 79 -42.36 15.60 18.19
N MET A 80 -43.14 16.64 17.85
CA MET A 80 -44.10 17.26 18.76
C MET A 80 -45.28 16.32 19.09
N ALA A 81 -45.74 15.50 18.13
CA ALA A 81 -46.75 14.47 18.39
C ALA A 81 -46.22 13.36 19.32
N SER A 82 -44.92 13.03 19.21
CA SER A 82 -44.23 12.09 20.11
C SER A 82 -44.12 12.63 21.55
N ILE A 83 -44.10 13.96 21.72
CA ILE A 83 -44.09 14.65 23.02
C ILE A 83 -45.50 14.75 23.62
N ASN A 84 -46.54 14.83 22.78
CA ASN A 84 -47.93 15.12 23.19
C ASN A 84 -48.83 13.89 23.38
N GLN A 85 -48.35 12.67 23.12
CA GLN A 85 -49.08 11.47 23.51
C GLN A 85 -48.92 11.27 25.02
N TYR A 86 -49.98 11.55 25.79
CA TYR A 86 -50.37 11.02 27.11
C TYR A 86 -50.83 12.09 28.14
N GLU A 87 -52.04 11.86 28.68
CA GLU A 87 -52.58 12.51 29.88
C GLU A 87 -52.24 11.67 31.12
N PRO A 88 -51.87 12.29 32.27
CA PRO A 88 -51.49 11.56 33.48
C PRO A 88 -52.69 11.28 34.40
N GLU A 89 -52.82 10.02 34.88
CA GLU A 89 -53.51 9.72 36.14
C GLU A 89 -52.48 9.61 37.28
N THR A 90 -52.84 10.12 38.46
CA THR A 90 -51.97 10.47 39.60
C THR A 90 -51.69 9.29 40.53
N PHE A 91 -50.51 9.23 41.21
CA PHE A 91 -50.32 9.01 42.68
C PHE A 91 -48.84 8.74 43.13
N HIS A 92 -48.56 9.24 44.35
CA HIS A 92 -47.52 8.96 45.40
C HIS A 92 -45.99 9.00 45.15
N SER A 93 -45.24 9.16 46.26
CA SER A 93 -43.88 9.72 46.38
C SER A 93 -42.74 8.71 46.15
N LEU A 94 -41.89 9.01 45.17
CA LEU A 94 -40.75 8.24 44.61
C LEU A 94 -39.62 7.91 45.61
N GLU A 95 -39.38 8.77 46.61
CA GLU A 95 -38.30 8.54 47.60
C GLU A 95 -38.57 7.31 48.48
N GLN A 96 -39.83 6.96 48.73
CA GLN A 96 -40.20 5.80 49.54
C GLN A 96 -40.04 4.46 48.80
N GLU A 97 -40.00 4.47 47.47
CA GLU A 97 -39.85 3.25 46.65
C GLU A 97 -38.38 2.92 46.36
N ILE A 98 -37.53 3.92 46.21
CA ILE A 98 -36.07 3.74 46.08
C ILE A 98 -35.48 3.15 47.37
N ASP A 99 -35.91 3.62 48.54
CA ASP A 99 -35.51 3.06 49.84
C ASP A 99 -36.05 1.62 50.03
N LYS A 100 -37.18 1.28 49.39
CA LYS A 100 -37.74 -0.07 49.37
C LYS A 100 -36.91 -1.00 48.48
N LEU A 101 -36.54 -0.57 47.28
CA LEU A 101 -35.68 -1.33 46.35
C LEU A 101 -34.30 -1.62 46.94
N ASN A 102 -33.72 -0.67 47.68
CA ASN A 102 -32.42 -0.84 48.33
C ASN A 102 -32.46 -1.67 49.62
N SER A 103 -33.65 -1.95 50.18
CA SER A 103 -33.83 -2.70 51.43
C SER A 103 -34.37 -4.13 51.24
N MET A 104 -34.53 -4.60 50.00
CA MET A 104 -35.09 -5.93 49.72
C MET A 104 -34.00 -7.02 49.65
N ASP A 105 -34.12 -8.02 50.53
CA ASP A 105 -33.29 -9.23 50.59
C ASP A 105 -33.34 -10.07 49.29
N HIS A 106 -32.28 -10.85 49.07
CA HIS A 106 -31.94 -11.64 47.86
C HIS A 106 -32.99 -12.66 47.33
N ASP A 107 -34.17 -12.81 47.95
CA ASP A 107 -35.11 -13.90 47.65
C ASP A 107 -36.48 -13.45 47.05
N MET A 108 -36.59 -12.25 46.48
CA MET A 108 -37.85 -11.78 45.88
C MET A 108 -38.01 -12.08 44.38
N ASP A 109 -39.20 -12.57 44.00
CA ASP A 109 -39.66 -12.83 42.64
C ASP A 109 -39.34 -11.67 41.69
N CYS A 110 -38.67 -11.95 40.56
CA CYS A 110 -38.36 -10.98 39.50
C CYS A 110 -39.59 -10.18 39.02
N ILE A 111 -40.80 -10.72 39.21
CA ILE A 111 -42.09 -10.10 38.88
C ILE A 111 -42.42 -8.92 39.81
N ALA A 112 -42.15 -9.03 41.11
CA ALA A 112 -42.40 -7.95 42.06
C ALA A 112 -41.42 -6.79 41.85
N LEU A 113 -40.17 -7.12 41.51
CA LEU A 113 -39.14 -6.13 41.22
C LEU A 113 -39.35 -5.44 39.87
N GLY A 114 -39.79 -6.19 38.86
CA GLY A 114 -40.20 -5.63 37.57
C GLY A 114 -41.44 -4.73 37.66
N LYS A 115 -42.41 -5.05 38.53
CA LYS A 115 -43.53 -4.16 38.84
C LYS A 115 -43.09 -2.88 39.53
N SER A 116 -42.25 -2.97 40.56
CA SER A 116 -41.69 -1.78 41.24
C SER A 116 -40.87 -0.89 40.30
N TYR A 117 -40.15 -1.50 39.34
CA TYR A 117 -39.44 -0.76 38.30
C TYR A 117 -40.38 -0.10 37.28
N LEU A 118 -41.47 -0.79 36.88
CA LEU A 118 -42.53 -0.20 36.05
C LEU A 118 -43.21 0.96 36.76
N ASP A 119 -43.48 0.85 38.06
CA ASP A 119 -44.06 1.90 38.91
C ASP A 119 -43.11 3.10 39.03
N ALA A 120 -41.81 2.87 39.24
CA ALA A 120 -40.78 3.91 39.26
C ALA A 120 -40.65 4.63 37.90
N ILE A 121 -40.72 3.91 36.78
CA ILE A 121 -40.76 4.52 35.44
C ILE A 121 -42.05 5.33 35.24
N GLN A 122 -43.18 4.84 35.74
CA GLN A 122 -44.47 5.53 35.63
C GLN A 122 -44.44 6.85 36.41
N GLN A 123 -43.81 6.88 37.59
CA GLN A 123 -43.59 8.09 38.37
C GLN A 123 -42.54 9.03 37.75
N ALA A 124 -41.47 8.51 37.14
CA ALA A 124 -40.51 9.33 36.40
C ALA A 124 -41.14 10.01 35.18
N ASN A 125 -42.00 9.29 34.45
CA ASN A 125 -42.79 9.85 33.35
C ASN A 125 -43.73 10.98 33.81
N LEU A 126 -44.21 10.95 35.06
CA LEU A 126 -45.03 12.02 35.67
C LEU A 126 -44.22 13.29 35.98
N VAL A 127 -42.95 13.16 36.38
CA VAL A 127 -42.04 14.29 36.66
C VAL A 127 -41.54 14.94 35.35
N LEU A 128 -41.45 14.17 34.28
CA LEU A 128 -40.96 14.60 32.96
C LEU A 128 -42.03 15.24 32.06
N VAL A 129 -43.29 15.37 32.50
CA VAL A 129 -44.37 16.03 31.72
C VAL A 129 -44.29 17.55 31.91
N PRO A 130 -43.91 18.34 30.87
CA PRO A 130 -44.11 19.77 30.92
C PRO A 130 -45.60 20.05 30.77
N SER A 131 -46.14 20.88 31.65
CA SER A 131 -47.42 21.54 31.43
C SER A 131 -47.40 22.21 30.04
N SER A 132 -48.36 21.82 29.19
CA SER A 132 -48.55 22.26 27.81
C SER A 132 -48.25 23.75 27.59
N SER A 133 -47.06 24.07 27.04
CA SER A 133 -46.69 25.29 26.28
C SER A 133 -45.23 25.72 26.41
N SER A 134 -44.42 25.09 27.27
CA SER A 134 -42.98 25.41 27.39
C SER A 134 -42.10 24.15 27.28
N VAL A 135 -41.06 24.23 26.45
CA VAL A 135 -39.91 23.30 26.50
C VAL A 135 -39.42 23.32 27.96
N SER A 136 -39.46 22.18 28.66
CA SER A 136 -39.24 22.11 30.10
C SER A 136 -37.85 22.66 30.49
N SER A 137 -37.77 23.19 31.70
CA SER A 137 -36.57 23.76 32.31
C SER A 137 -35.69 22.74 33.05
N SER A 138 -35.99 21.44 32.95
CA SER A 138 -35.14 20.38 33.54
C SER A 138 -33.93 20.11 32.61
N PRO A 139 -32.72 19.96 33.14
CA PRO A 139 -31.54 19.64 32.32
C PRO A 139 -31.70 18.23 31.71
N PRO A 140 -31.61 18.07 30.37
CA PRO A 140 -31.74 16.75 29.73
C PRO A 140 -30.63 15.76 30.14
N LEU A 141 -29.54 16.25 30.73
CA LEU A 141 -28.48 15.44 31.32
C LEU A 141 -28.91 14.71 32.60
N ASP A 142 -29.74 15.33 33.43
CA ASP A 142 -30.25 14.69 34.65
C ASP A 142 -31.21 13.56 34.28
N ASP A 143 -32.01 13.77 33.24
CA ASP A 143 -32.93 12.77 32.69
C ASP A 143 -32.18 11.57 32.08
N ILE A 144 -31.02 11.80 31.43
CA ILE A 144 -30.15 10.73 30.92
C ILE A 144 -29.38 10.03 32.03
N ALA A 145 -28.88 10.76 33.03
CA ALA A 145 -28.24 10.16 34.20
C ALA A 145 -29.21 9.23 34.93
N TYR A 146 -30.47 9.66 35.06
CA TYR A 146 -31.55 8.86 35.60
C TYR A 146 -31.89 7.64 34.72
N LEU A 147 -31.96 7.82 33.40
CA LEU A 147 -32.19 6.72 32.45
C LEU A 147 -31.04 5.68 32.47
N ASN A 148 -29.79 6.11 32.57
CA ASN A 148 -28.63 5.24 32.72
C ASN A 148 -28.64 4.51 34.07
N LEU A 149 -29.04 5.18 35.15
CA LEU A 149 -29.20 4.56 36.47
C LEU A 149 -30.29 3.47 36.43
N LEU A 150 -31.42 3.76 35.79
CA LEU A 150 -32.49 2.79 35.55
C LEU A 150 -31.99 1.59 34.74
N GLN A 151 -31.25 1.81 33.65
CA GLN A 151 -30.69 0.70 32.86
C GLN A 151 -29.68 -0.13 33.67
N GLN A 152 -28.79 0.51 34.44
CA GLN A 152 -27.83 -0.20 35.30
C GLN A 152 -28.53 -1.03 36.38
N ASN A 153 -29.61 -0.53 36.97
CA ASN A 153 -30.39 -1.26 37.95
C ASN A 153 -31.10 -2.46 37.30
N LEU A 154 -31.64 -2.28 36.09
CA LEU A 154 -32.19 -3.39 35.31
C LEU A 154 -31.12 -4.45 35.04
N ASP A 155 -29.95 -4.06 34.52
CA ASP A 155 -28.87 -4.99 34.20
C ASP A 155 -28.35 -5.75 35.44
N LYS A 156 -28.25 -5.09 36.60
CA LYS A 156 -27.88 -5.75 37.87
C LYS A 156 -28.91 -6.80 38.30
N VAL A 157 -30.19 -6.50 38.14
CA VAL A 157 -31.29 -7.42 38.45
C VAL A 157 -31.29 -8.61 37.48
N LEU A 158 -31.07 -8.36 36.19
CA LEU A 158 -30.93 -9.39 35.16
C LEU A 158 -29.72 -10.30 35.44
N GLN A 159 -28.62 -9.75 35.97
CA GLN A 159 -27.42 -10.50 36.34
C GLN A 159 -27.58 -11.29 37.64
N ALA A 160 -28.38 -10.80 38.60
CA ALA A 160 -28.64 -11.48 39.88
C ALA A 160 -29.56 -12.69 39.74
N HIS A 161 -30.33 -12.77 38.64
CA HIS A 161 -31.23 -13.90 38.34
C HIS A 161 -30.88 -14.56 37.00
N PRO A 162 -29.71 -15.23 36.90
CA PRO A 162 -29.34 -15.91 35.68
C PRO A 162 -30.17 -17.19 35.53
N ILE A 163 -30.94 -17.26 34.44
CA ILE A 163 -31.22 -18.48 33.65
C ILE A 163 -32.60 -19.17 33.81
N ASP A 164 -33.44 -18.94 34.83
CA ASP A 164 -34.82 -19.51 34.83
C ASP A 164 -35.92 -18.55 34.31
N ALA A 165 -35.55 -17.30 33.99
CA ALA A 165 -36.50 -16.26 33.60
C ALA A 165 -36.95 -16.31 32.12
N SER A 166 -36.21 -17.04 31.26
CA SER A 166 -36.53 -17.14 29.81
C SER A 166 -37.78 -17.98 29.49
N SER A 167 -38.27 -18.79 30.43
CA SER A 167 -39.47 -19.64 30.30
C SER A 167 -40.75 -19.06 30.89
N SER A 168 -40.67 -17.95 31.61
CA SER A 168 -41.85 -17.27 32.18
C SER A 168 -42.40 -16.23 31.20
N SER A 169 -43.59 -16.47 30.65
CA SER A 169 -44.29 -15.51 29.78
C SER A 169 -44.52 -14.16 30.46
N GLN A 170 -44.64 -14.14 31.80
CA GLN A 170 -44.78 -12.92 32.59
C GLN A 170 -43.48 -12.13 32.68
N TYR A 171 -42.33 -12.80 32.76
CA TYR A 171 -41.04 -12.12 32.76
C TYR A 171 -40.71 -11.51 31.39
N GLN A 172 -40.98 -12.25 30.30
CA GLN A 172 -40.84 -11.71 28.95
C GLN A 172 -41.73 -10.48 28.74
N PHE A 173 -42.98 -10.55 29.18
CA PHE A 173 -43.91 -9.41 29.12
C PHE A 173 -43.39 -8.19 29.88
N ILE A 174 -42.92 -8.38 31.14
CA ILE A 174 -42.39 -7.29 31.96
C ILE A 174 -41.11 -6.70 31.35
N HIS A 175 -40.21 -7.53 30.84
CA HIS A 175 -38.99 -7.08 30.19
C HIS A 175 -39.28 -6.32 28.89
N GLU A 176 -40.21 -6.80 28.05
CA GLU A 176 -40.68 -6.09 26.85
C GLU A 176 -41.33 -4.76 27.21
N GLU A 177 -42.14 -4.70 28.27
CA GLU A 177 -42.78 -3.47 28.72
C GLU A 177 -41.74 -2.46 29.26
N ILE A 178 -40.74 -2.93 30.00
CA ILE A 178 -39.61 -2.11 30.46
C ILE A 178 -38.82 -1.56 29.26
N GLN A 179 -38.46 -2.41 28.30
CA GLN A 179 -37.75 -1.96 27.09
C GLN A 179 -38.59 -0.98 26.28
N ALA A 180 -39.90 -1.19 26.16
CA ALA A 180 -40.81 -0.28 25.47
C ALA A 180 -40.85 1.09 26.15
N ARG A 181 -41.02 1.14 27.48
CA ARG A 181 -41.05 2.40 28.24
C ARG A 181 -39.69 3.10 28.25
N HIS A 182 -38.60 2.36 28.36
CA HIS A 182 -37.24 2.90 28.25
C HIS A 182 -36.99 3.50 26.86
N GLY A 183 -37.45 2.81 25.80
CA GLY A 183 -37.47 3.33 24.44
C GLY A 183 -38.29 4.60 24.29
N GLN A 184 -39.44 4.70 24.96
CA GLN A 184 -40.27 5.91 24.97
C GLN A 184 -39.56 7.10 25.62
N ILE A 185 -38.97 6.93 26.82
CA ILE A 185 -38.23 8.01 27.49
C ILE A 185 -37.03 8.43 26.63
N ARG A 186 -36.29 7.46 26.08
CA ARG A 186 -35.18 7.74 25.16
C ARG A 186 -35.62 8.55 23.95
N ASN A 187 -36.73 8.19 23.32
CA ASN A 187 -37.30 8.90 22.17
C ASN A 187 -37.78 10.31 22.55
N ARG A 188 -38.34 10.48 23.75
CA ARG A 188 -38.76 11.78 24.28
C ARG A 188 -37.57 12.70 24.51
N ILE A 189 -36.53 12.22 25.19
CA ILE A 189 -35.29 12.98 25.41
C ILE A 189 -34.70 13.34 24.05
N TYR A 190 -34.59 12.37 23.13
CA TYR A 190 -34.14 12.63 21.77
C TYR A 190 -34.95 13.74 21.10
N ALA A 191 -36.28 13.66 21.14
CA ALA A 191 -37.15 14.64 20.48
C ALA A 191 -37.01 16.05 21.07
N GLN A 192 -37.04 16.16 22.40
CA GLN A 192 -36.87 17.44 23.09
C GLN A 192 -35.52 18.07 22.79
N THR A 193 -34.46 17.27 22.85
CA THR A 193 -33.09 17.71 22.65
C THR A 193 -32.86 18.16 21.21
N THR A 194 -33.36 17.38 20.25
CA THR A 194 -33.31 17.68 18.81
C THR A 194 -34.07 18.96 18.48
N LEU A 195 -35.31 19.12 18.97
CA LEU A 195 -36.11 20.32 18.74
C LEU A 195 -35.43 21.57 19.32
N TYR A 196 -34.83 21.46 20.50
CA TYR A 196 -34.06 22.55 21.09
C TYR A 196 -32.88 22.95 20.20
N ILE A 197 -32.07 21.97 19.77
CA ILE A 197 -30.89 22.21 18.93
C ILE A 197 -31.29 22.81 17.58
N ARG A 198 -32.32 22.27 16.91
CA ARG A 198 -32.86 22.83 15.66
C ARG A 198 -33.31 24.28 15.83
N SER A 199 -34.10 24.56 16.87
CA SER A 199 -34.57 25.91 17.21
C SER A 199 -33.41 26.87 17.46
N PHE A 200 -32.39 26.43 18.19
CA PHE A 200 -31.20 27.21 18.47
C PHE A 200 -30.39 27.51 17.21
N LEU A 201 -30.07 26.49 16.39
CA LEU A 201 -29.33 26.63 15.13
C LEU A 201 -30.03 27.58 14.16
N LYS A 202 -31.37 27.54 14.11
CA LYS A 202 -32.18 28.46 13.30
C LYS A 202 -32.07 29.90 13.80
N LYS A 203 -32.13 30.14 15.11
CA LYS A 203 -32.05 31.49 15.71
C LYS A 203 -30.72 32.17 15.44
N ILE A 204 -29.62 31.43 15.48
CA ILE A 204 -28.26 31.97 15.25
C ILE A 204 -27.88 32.04 13.77
N ALA A 205 -28.80 31.67 12.86
CA ALA A 205 -28.57 31.61 11.42
C ALA A 205 -27.36 30.72 11.02
N TYR A 206 -27.23 29.56 11.66
CA TYR A 206 -26.15 28.60 11.38
C TYR A 206 -26.23 28.03 9.95
N PRO A 207 -25.09 27.78 9.27
CA PRO A 207 -23.74 28.19 9.63
C PRO A 207 -23.43 29.62 9.17
N SER A 208 -22.93 30.46 10.06
CA SER A 208 -22.42 31.80 9.77
C SER A 208 -21.25 32.12 10.71
N PRO A 209 -20.36 33.08 10.36
CA PRO A 209 -19.27 33.47 11.26
C PRO A 209 -19.79 33.92 12.64
N LYS A 210 -20.89 34.66 12.68
CA LYS A 210 -21.53 35.08 13.94
C LYS A 210 -22.11 33.90 14.73
N ALA A 211 -22.63 32.88 14.03
CA ALA A 211 -23.12 31.66 14.66
C ALA A 211 -21.99 30.89 15.34
N LEU A 212 -20.78 30.90 14.76
CA LEU A 212 -19.59 30.25 15.31
C LEU A 212 -19.20 30.84 16.67
N ASP A 213 -19.15 32.17 16.78
CA ASP A 213 -18.81 32.85 18.04
C ASP A 213 -19.84 32.52 19.15
N ILE A 214 -21.12 32.54 18.79
CA ILE A 214 -22.22 32.23 19.71
C ILE A 214 -22.18 30.75 20.12
N MET A 215 -21.99 29.81 19.18
CA MET A 215 -21.90 28.38 19.51
C MET A 215 -20.67 28.07 20.36
N SER A 216 -19.52 28.63 20.01
CA SER A 216 -18.26 28.37 20.73
C SER A 216 -18.34 28.88 22.17
N SER A 217 -18.90 30.07 22.39
CA SER A 217 -19.10 30.60 23.75
C SER A 217 -20.10 29.78 24.58
N GLN A 218 -21.15 29.24 23.96
CA GLN A 218 -22.09 28.35 24.65
C GLN A 218 -21.45 26.99 24.98
N LEU A 219 -20.70 26.41 24.04
CA LEU A 219 -20.03 25.11 24.21
C LEU A 219 -18.88 25.14 25.23
N GLN A 220 -18.25 26.29 25.47
CA GLN A 220 -17.21 26.45 26.49
C GLN A 220 -17.76 26.49 27.92
N ASN A 221 -19.07 26.71 28.09
CA ASN A 221 -19.70 26.79 29.40
C ASN A 221 -20.64 25.58 29.60
N GLU A 222 -20.20 24.65 30.45
CA GLU A 222 -20.89 23.39 30.76
C GLU A 222 -22.29 23.59 31.37
N THR A 223 -22.55 24.77 31.92
CA THR A 223 -23.85 25.12 32.53
C THR A 223 -24.88 25.60 31.51
N THR A 224 -24.51 25.76 30.24
CA THR A 224 -25.45 26.25 29.22
C THR A 224 -26.42 25.17 28.78
N VAL A 225 -27.66 25.58 28.53
CA VAL A 225 -28.71 24.67 28.04
C VAL A 225 -28.29 24.00 26.73
N LEU A 226 -27.59 24.71 25.83
CA LEU A 226 -27.07 24.12 24.59
C LEU A 226 -26.05 23.02 24.86
N PHE A 227 -25.06 23.26 25.73
CA PHE A 227 -24.07 22.25 26.08
C PHE A 227 -24.76 21.00 26.65
N GLN A 228 -25.70 21.19 27.57
CA GLN A 228 -26.44 20.09 28.19
C GLN A 228 -27.22 19.26 27.17
N ASN A 229 -27.89 19.92 26.22
CA ASN A 229 -28.61 19.24 25.14
C ASN A 229 -27.65 18.51 24.17
N ILE A 230 -26.50 19.11 23.85
CA ILE A 230 -25.51 18.47 22.97
C ILE A 230 -24.90 17.23 23.62
N GLN A 231 -24.53 17.32 24.91
CA GLN A 231 -24.03 16.17 25.67
C GLN A 231 -25.09 15.08 25.79
N ALA A 232 -26.36 15.47 25.98
CA ALA A 232 -27.47 14.54 26.01
C ALA A 232 -27.59 13.74 24.70
N LEU A 233 -27.53 14.39 23.53
CA LEU A 233 -27.52 13.68 22.24
C LEU A 233 -26.29 12.78 22.07
N LEU A 234 -25.10 13.24 22.46
CA LEU A 234 -23.88 12.43 22.37
C LEU A 234 -23.95 11.15 23.21
N GLN A 235 -24.54 11.22 24.41
CA GLN A 235 -24.75 10.07 25.28
C GLN A 235 -25.81 9.11 24.74
N LEU A 236 -26.83 9.63 24.04
CA LEU A 236 -27.87 8.82 23.41
C LEU A 236 -27.36 8.08 22.18
N ASP A 237 -26.81 8.81 21.22
CA ASP A 237 -26.18 8.28 20.00
C ASP A 237 -25.39 9.41 19.31
N PRO A 238 -24.06 9.30 19.23
CA PRO A 238 -23.20 10.31 18.59
C PRO A 238 -23.57 10.63 17.13
N THR A 239 -24.23 9.71 16.42
CA THR A 239 -24.65 9.90 15.03
C THR A 239 -25.83 10.85 14.87
N LEU A 240 -26.62 11.06 15.93
CA LEU A 240 -27.78 11.95 15.91
C LEU A 240 -27.33 13.42 15.89
N LEU A 241 -26.37 13.79 16.72
CA LEU A 241 -25.82 15.15 16.73
C LEU A 241 -25.20 15.53 15.37
N GLN A 242 -24.52 14.58 14.73
CA GLN A 242 -23.94 14.75 13.39
C GLN A 242 -25.02 15.13 12.37
N LYS A 243 -26.14 14.40 12.36
CA LYS A 243 -27.27 14.68 11.47
C LYS A 243 -27.84 16.07 11.75
N GLU A 244 -28.09 16.40 13.01
CA GLU A 244 -28.72 17.68 13.38
C GLU A 244 -27.86 18.90 13.03
N LEU A 245 -26.53 18.80 13.16
CA LEU A 245 -25.63 19.86 12.71
C LEU A 245 -25.51 19.93 11.18
N CYS A 246 -25.69 18.81 10.47
CA CYS A 246 -25.70 18.78 9.01
C CYS A 246 -27.00 19.31 8.41
N ILE A 247 -28.17 19.13 9.04
CA ILE A 247 -29.49 19.48 8.48
C ILE A 247 -29.56 20.92 7.93
N PRO A 248 -29.15 21.97 8.67
CA PRO A 248 -29.18 23.34 8.13
C PRO A 248 -28.32 23.52 6.87
N ILE A 249 -27.20 22.80 6.78
CA ILE A 249 -26.31 22.80 5.63
C ILE A 249 -26.99 22.09 4.46
N VAL A 250 -27.58 20.91 4.71
CA VAL A 250 -28.31 20.12 3.71
C VAL A 250 -29.45 20.95 3.12
N LEU A 251 -30.26 21.60 3.95
CA LEU A 251 -31.39 22.42 3.51
C LEU A 251 -30.92 23.61 2.65
N ARG A 252 -29.82 24.28 3.02
CA ARG A 252 -29.25 25.35 2.20
C ARG A 252 -28.72 24.83 0.86
N ILE A 253 -28.02 23.69 0.86
CA ILE A 253 -27.53 23.06 -0.36
C ILE A 253 -28.72 22.66 -1.25
N HIS A 254 -29.75 22.04 -0.69
CA HIS A 254 -30.94 21.63 -1.41
C HIS A 254 -31.65 22.85 -2.04
N HIS A 255 -31.83 23.93 -1.27
CA HIS A 255 -32.40 25.17 -1.78
C HIS A 255 -31.57 25.76 -2.94
N HIS A 256 -30.26 25.92 -2.76
CA HIS A 256 -29.40 26.58 -3.75
C HIS A 256 -29.11 25.72 -4.99
N PHE A 257 -28.98 24.41 -4.84
CA PHE A 257 -28.49 23.53 -5.90
C PHE A 257 -29.57 22.61 -6.48
N LEU A 258 -30.70 22.40 -5.82
CA LEU A 258 -31.79 21.53 -6.33
C LEU A 258 -33.06 22.30 -6.65
N GLN A 259 -33.50 23.21 -5.79
CA GLN A 259 -34.78 23.92 -5.96
C GLN A 259 -34.63 25.25 -6.71
N SER A 260 -33.52 25.96 -6.53
CA SER A 260 -33.33 27.27 -7.15
C SER A 260 -33.14 27.14 -8.68
N PRO A 261 -33.81 27.97 -9.49
CA PRO A 261 -33.61 28.04 -10.95
C PRO A 261 -32.25 28.68 -11.34
N THR A 262 -31.42 29.04 -10.35
CA THR A 262 -30.16 29.77 -10.54
C THR A 262 -29.03 28.98 -11.20
N ILE A 263 -29.15 27.66 -11.33
CA ILE A 263 -28.21 26.84 -12.10
C ILE A 263 -28.92 26.37 -13.38
N PRO A 264 -28.71 27.07 -14.52
CA PRO A 264 -29.16 26.59 -15.83
C PRO A 264 -28.65 25.18 -16.09
N GLN A 265 -29.43 24.36 -16.80
CA GLN A 265 -29.00 23.00 -17.19
C GLN A 265 -27.66 23.02 -17.96
N GLU A 266 -27.37 24.09 -18.69
CA GLU A 266 -26.11 24.31 -19.41
C GLU A 266 -24.87 24.44 -18.49
N LYS A 267 -25.05 24.65 -17.19
CA LYS A 267 -23.97 24.74 -16.19
C LYS A 267 -23.79 23.49 -15.32
N ILE A 268 -24.51 22.40 -15.62
CA ILE A 268 -24.38 21.11 -14.89
C ILE A 268 -22.92 20.63 -14.89
N VAL A 269 -22.16 20.91 -15.96
CA VAL A 269 -20.72 20.61 -16.07
C VAL A 269 -19.89 21.19 -14.91
N LYS A 270 -20.24 22.38 -14.42
CA LYS A 270 -19.52 23.07 -13.34
C LYS A 270 -20.09 22.78 -11.96
N LEU A 271 -21.17 22.00 -11.87
CA LEU A 271 -21.89 21.75 -10.61
C LEU A 271 -20.99 21.19 -9.50
N PRO A 272 -20.10 20.20 -9.75
CA PRO A 272 -19.18 19.75 -8.71
C PRO A 272 -18.26 20.86 -8.21
N HIS A 273 -17.72 21.70 -9.09
CA HIS A 273 -16.82 22.80 -8.72
C HIS A 273 -17.54 23.85 -7.87
N VAL A 274 -18.77 24.21 -8.22
CA VAL A 274 -19.55 25.20 -7.45
C VAL A 274 -19.93 24.63 -6.08
N LEU A 275 -20.26 23.34 -6.01
CA LEU A 275 -20.60 22.67 -4.75
C LEU A 275 -19.38 22.54 -3.83
N LEU A 276 -18.21 22.18 -4.38
CA LEU A 276 -16.95 22.16 -3.63
C LEU A 276 -16.58 23.55 -3.11
N ALA A 277 -16.68 24.60 -3.95
CA ALA A 277 -16.41 25.97 -3.54
C ALA A 277 -17.37 26.43 -2.43
N TYR A 278 -18.65 26.04 -2.52
CA TYR A 278 -19.64 26.33 -1.47
C TYR A 278 -19.24 25.70 -0.14
N ILE A 279 -18.87 24.41 -0.16
CA ILE A 279 -18.44 23.70 1.05
C ILE A 279 -17.15 24.29 1.60
N GLN A 280 -16.16 24.61 0.76
CA GLN A 280 -14.89 25.22 1.18
C GLN A 280 -15.10 26.57 1.86
N ASN A 281 -16.09 27.36 1.44
CA ASN A 281 -16.44 28.61 2.11
C ASN A 281 -17.19 28.39 3.43
N LEU A 282 -17.88 27.27 3.56
CA LEU A 282 -18.67 26.90 4.74
C LEU A 282 -17.81 26.28 5.83
N LEU A 283 -16.81 25.47 5.45
CA LEU A 283 -15.99 24.65 6.36
C LEU A 283 -15.32 25.47 7.49
N PRO A 284 -14.70 26.63 7.24
CA PRO A 284 -14.05 27.42 8.31
C PRO A 284 -15.02 27.86 9.42
N ASN A 285 -16.31 27.99 9.11
CA ASN A 285 -17.34 28.41 10.06
C ASN A 285 -17.93 27.25 10.87
N VAL A 286 -17.60 26.00 10.51
CA VAL A 286 -18.21 24.79 11.08
C VAL A 286 -17.16 23.88 11.70
N ALA A 287 -15.98 23.76 11.07
CA ALA A 287 -14.90 22.88 11.49
C ALA A 287 -14.52 23.02 12.98
N PRO A 288 -14.39 24.23 13.57
CA PRO A 288 -14.04 24.35 14.99
C PRO A 288 -15.06 23.70 15.92
N ILE A 289 -16.36 23.82 15.59
CA ILE A 289 -17.45 23.18 16.37
C ILE A 289 -17.38 21.66 16.22
N ILE A 290 -17.21 21.17 14.99
CA ILE A 290 -17.15 19.73 14.68
C ILE A 290 -15.96 19.05 15.37
N VAL A 291 -14.80 19.70 15.37
CA VAL A 291 -13.59 19.22 16.04
C VAL A 291 -13.77 19.25 17.56
N THR A 292 -14.32 20.34 18.12
CA THR A 292 -14.59 20.47 19.57
C THR A 292 -15.51 19.36 20.08
N LEU A 293 -16.48 18.95 19.26
CA LEU A 293 -17.46 17.91 19.60
C LEU A 293 -17.01 16.49 19.23
N ASN A 294 -15.82 16.33 18.64
CA ASN A 294 -15.26 15.06 18.20
C ASN A 294 -16.19 14.24 17.27
N ILE A 295 -16.80 14.90 16.29
CA ILE A 295 -17.77 14.28 15.35
C ILE A 295 -17.34 14.39 13.87
N SER A 296 -16.06 14.67 13.61
CA SER A 296 -15.49 14.87 12.27
C SER A 296 -15.78 13.76 11.26
N GLN A 297 -15.66 12.50 11.68
CA GLN A 297 -15.87 11.35 10.79
C GLN A 297 -17.32 11.27 10.29
N GLY A 298 -18.28 11.41 11.18
CA GLY A 298 -19.69 11.31 10.83
C GLY A 298 -20.23 12.55 10.10
N PHE A 299 -19.75 13.74 10.48
CA PHE A 299 -20.07 14.98 9.77
C PHE A 299 -19.61 14.94 8.31
N SER A 300 -18.35 14.55 8.07
CA SER A 300 -17.82 14.42 6.70
C SER A 300 -18.58 13.38 5.88
N LYS A 301 -19.02 12.28 6.52
CA LYS A 301 -19.80 11.22 5.86
C LYS A 301 -21.16 11.74 5.36
N GLU A 302 -21.88 12.49 6.20
CA GLU A 302 -23.17 13.06 5.79
C GLU A 302 -23.00 14.18 4.75
N LEU A 303 -21.96 15.01 4.87
CA LEU A 303 -21.64 16.01 3.86
C LEU A 303 -21.36 15.38 2.49
N ASN A 304 -20.59 14.28 2.46
CA ASN A 304 -20.33 13.50 1.25
C ASN A 304 -21.61 12.90 0.67
N ARG A 305 -22.52 12.40 1.52
CA ARG A 305 -23.83 11.88 1.09
C ARG A 305 -24.66 12.96 0.39
N VAL A 306 -24.73 14.16 0.95
CA VAL A 306 -25.45 15.31 0.36
C VAL A 306 -24.82 15.68 -0.97
N PHE A 307 -23.50 15.73 -1.04
CA PHE A 307 -22.76 16.03 -2.26
C PHE A 307 -23.14 15.07 -3.40
N GLN A 308 -23.11 13.76 -3.12
CA GLN A 308 -23.50 12.74 -4.08
C GLN A 308 -24.97 12.82 -4.49
N HIS A 309 -25.87 13.08 -3.53
CA HIS A 309 -27.29 13.23 -3.79
C HIS A 309 -27.57 14.37 -4.78
N VAL A 310 -26.93 15.53 -4.61
CA VAL A 310 -27.11 16.68 -5.50
C VAL A 310 -26.67 16.35 -6.92
N LEU A 311 -25.50 15.71 -7.07
CA LEU A 311 -24.98 15.34 -8.38
C LEU A 311 -25.83 14.29 -9.08
N PHE A 312 -26.35 13.32 -8.32
CA PHE A 312 -27.27 12.31 -8.84
C PHE A 312 -28.58 12.95 -9.31
N GLN A 313 -29.24 13.76 -8.47
CA GLN A 313 -30.51 14.40 -8.81
C GLN A 313 -30.41 15.34 -10.02
N ARG A 314 -29.23 15.92 -10.26
CA ARG A 314 -28.97 16.77 -11.43
C ARG A 314 -28.46 16.01 -12.65
N GLY A 315 -28.41 14.67 -12.61
CA GLY A 315 -28.01 13.82 -13.74
C GLY A 315 -26.53 13.94 -14.14
N TYR A 316 -25.67 14.46 -13.26
CA TYR A 316 -24.26 14.72 -13.59
C TYR A 316 -23.53 13.44 -14.02
N TYR A 317 -23.77 12.34 -13.30
CA TYR A 317 -23.17 11.05 -13.60
C TYR A 317 -23.69 10.45 -14.91
N GLU A 318 -24.88 10.77 -15.39
CA GLU A 318 -25.35 10.22 -16.67
C GLU A 318 -24.74 10.98 -17.86
N LEU A 319 -24.45 12.27 -17.67
CA LEU A 319 -23.99 13.17 -18.72
C LEU A 319 -22.47 13.14 -18.95
N HIS A 320 -21.66 12.77 -17.95
CA HIS A 320 -20.22 13.06 -17.96
C HIS A 320 -19.27 11.88 -17.70
N MET A 321 -19.76 10.63 -17.68
CA MET A 321 -18.97 9.45 -17.26
C MET A 321 -17.70 9.17 -18.07
N ASP A 322 -17.66 9.59 -19.34
CA ASP A 322 -16.51 9.34 -20.22
C ASP A 322 -15.76 10.62 -20.64
N SER A 323 -15.94 11.71 -19.89
CA SER A 323 -15.40 13.02 -20.28
C SER A 323 -14.08 13.37 -19.57
N MET A 324 -13.20 14.10 -20.26
CA MET A 324 -12.02 14.75 -19.65
C MET A 324 -12.40 15.65 -18.46
N GLN A 325 -13.64 16.15 -18.45
CA GLN A 325 -14.21 16.96 -17.37
C GLN A 325 -14.33 16.18 -16.05
N LEU A 326 -14.64 14.88 -16.11
CA LEU A 326 -14.68 14.01 -14.93
C LEU A 326 -13.30 13.89 -14.27
N SER A 327 -12.22 13.85 -15.06
CA SER A 327 -10.85 13.82 -14.53
C SER A 327 -10.50 15.10 -13.78
N ASN A 328 -10.92 16.26 -14.31
CA ASN A 328 -10.70 17.55 -13.65
C ASN A 328 -11.50 17.64 -12.34
N VAL A 329 -12.74 17.16 -12.34
CA VAL A 329 -13.57 17.12 -11.13
C VAL A 329 -12.98 16.20 -10.07
N LEU A 330 -12.54 15.00 -10.44
CA LEU A 330 -11.87 14.10 -9.49
C LEU A 330 -10.60 14.74 -8.91
N SER A 331 -9.81 15.45 -9.73
CA SER A 331 -8.63 16.17 -9.25
C SER A 331 -8.98 17.27 -8.24
N GLU A 332 -10.08 17.99 -8.44
CA GLU A 332 -10.57 18.98 -7.49
C GLU A 332 -11.14 18.34 -6.22
N ILE A 333 -11.81 17.18 -6.33
CA ILE A 333 -12.24 16.39 -5.17
C ILE A 333 -11.03 15.95 -4.35
N MET A 334 -9.94 15.51 -4.99
CA MET A 334 -8.70 15.16 -4.29
C MET A 334 -8.12 16.34 -3.50
N LYS A 335 -8.11 17.54 -4.09
CA LYS A 335 -7.69 18.77 -3.38
C LYS A 335 -8.61 19.07 -2.21
N HIS A 336 -9.92 18.92 -2.42
CA HIS A 336 -10.91 19.13 -1.38
C HIS A 336 -10.72 18.16 -0.20
N ASP A 337 -10.48 16.88 -0.46
CA ASP A 337 -10.22 15.87 0.57
C ASP A 337 -8.97 16.21 1.39
N SER A 338 -7.93 16.77 0.77
CA SER A 338 -6.76 17.27 1.51
C SER A 338 -7.15 18.39 2.47
N VAL A 339 -7.90 19.38 2.00
CA VAL A 339 -8.37 20.51 2.83
C VAL A 339 -9.29 20.04 3.95
N MET A 340 -10.17 19.06 3.67
CA MET A 340 -11.04 18.45 4.67
C MET A 340 -10.24 17.77 5.78
N LYS A 341 -9.19 17.01 5.42
CA LYS A 341 -8.28 16.39 6.40
C LYS A 341 -7.54 17.42 7.24
N ASP A 342 -7.07 18.51 6.62
CA ASP A 342 -6.37 19.59 7.33
C ASP A 342 -7.28 20.32 8.33
N MET A 343 -8.57 20.50 8.01
CA MET A 343 -9.51 21.23 8.87
C MET A 343 -10.25 20.37 9.90
N LEU A 344 -10.58 19.12 9.58
CA LEU A 344 -11.39 18.23 10.42
C LEU A 344 -10.59 17.12 11.09
N GLY A 345 -9.33 16.93 10.69
CA GLY A 345 -8.46 15.85 11.17
C GLY A 345 -8.45 14.62 10.25
N ASN A 346 -7.51 13.71 10.55
CA ASN A 346 -7.23 12.50 9.76
C ASN A 346 -8.39 11.50 9.70
N ASP A 347 -9.34 11.59 10.64
CA ASP A 347 -10.49 10.69 10.76
C ASP A 347 -11.67 11.11 9.85
N SER A 348 -11.54 12.21 9.11
CA SER A 348 -12.55 12.64 8.13
C SER A 348 -12.65 11.67 6.95
N THR A 349 -13.88 11.37 6.53
CA THR A 349 -14.17 10.49 5.40
C THR A 349 -13.92 11.20 4.07
N SER A 350 -13.22 10.53 3.16
CA SER A 350 -12.88 11.04 1.83
C SER A 350 -14.10 11.04 0.90
N LEU A 351 -14.33 12.17 0.21
CA LEU A 351 -15.31 12.27 -0.86
C LEU A 351 -14.87 11.42 -2.07
N MET A 352 -13.56 11.36 -2.35
CA MET A 352 -13.00 10.48 -3.37
C MET A 352 -13.37 9.02 -3.10
N GLU A 353 -13.21 8.55 -1.87
CA GLU A 353 -13.58 7.20 -1.47
C GLU A 353 -15.09 6.94 -1.63
N SER A 354 -15.91 7.93 -1.28
CA SER A 354 -17.36 7.87 -1.50
C SER A 354 -17.70 7.69 -2.98
N TRP A 355 -16.99 8.37 -3.88
CA TRP A 355 -17.18 8.23 -5.33
C TRP A 355 -16.72 6.87 -5.88
N MET A 356 -15.69 6.26 -5.28
CA MET A 356 -15.18 4.96 -5.70
C MET A 356 -16.15 3.80 -5.41
N TYR A 357 -17.20 4.00 -4.61
CA TYR A 357 -18.30 3.01 -4.49
C TYR A 357 -18.99 2.75 -5.83
N ASN A 358 -19.07 3.75 -6.72
CA ASN A 358 -19.57 3.54 -8.06
C ASN A 358 -18.52 2.77 -8.90
N SER A 359 -18.80 1.49 -9.15
CA SER A 359 -17.86 0.62 -9.87
C SER A 359 -17.52 1.09 -11.28
N LYS A 360 -18.41 1.82 -11.95
CA LYS A 360 -18.14 2.35 -13.29
C LYS A 360 -17.14 3.51 -13.23
N ILE A 361 -17.34 4.47 -12.32
CA ILE A 361 -16.41 5.60 -12.10
C ILE A 361 -15.05 5.08 -11.69
N ARG A 362 -15.02 4.14 -10.74
CA ARG A 362 -13.78 3.52 -10.25
C ARG A 362 -12.99 2.87 -11.37
N ARG A 363 -13.60 1.98 -12.16
CA ARG A 363 -12.93 1.30 -13.28
C ARG A 363 -12.43 2.29 -14.33
N TRP A 364 -13.27 3.24 -14.73
CA TRP A 364 -12.90 4.28 -15.70
C TRP A 364 -11.70 5.09 -15.21
N TRP A 365 -11.72 5.53 -13.94
CA TRP A 365 -10.65 6.34 -13.37
C TRP A 365 -9.35 5.56 -13.22
N PHE A 366 -9.41 4.30 -12.75
CA PHE A 366 -8.23 3.44 -12.64
C PHE A 366 -7.61 3.21 -14.02
N GLN A 367 -8.44 2.91 -15.02
CA GLN A 367 -7.98 2.74 -16.40
C GLN A 367 -7.34 4.02 -16.93
N LEU A 368 -7.93 5.19 -16.68
CA LEU A 368 -7.36 6.48 -17.07
C LEU A 368 -5.99 6.73 -16.43
N GLN A 369 -5.84 6.42 -15.14
CA GLN A 369 -4.55 6.58 -14.44
C GLN A 369 -3.49 5.62 -14.99
N LEU A 370 -3.89 4.38 -15.28
CA LEU A 370 -3.04 3.35 -15.89
C LEU A 370 -2.58 3.77 -17.29
N ASP A 371 -3.51 4.20 -18.14
CA ASP A 371 -3.22 4.61 -19.52
C ASP A 371 -2.34 5.86 -19.56
N HIS A 372 -2.60 6.83 -18.68
CA HIS A 372 -1.75 8.00 -18.50
C HIS A 372 -0.32 7.60 -18.09
N GLY A 373 -0.17 6.74 -17.08
CA GLY A 373 1.14 6.26 -16.62
C GLY A 373 1.93 5.55 -17.73
N LYS A 374 1.28 4.62 -18.43
CA LYS A 374 1.87 3.91 -19.58
C LYS A 374 2.26 4.87 -20.71
N SER A 375 1.39 5.82 -21.04
CA SER A 375 1.67 6.83 -22.08
C SER A 375 2.88 7.69 -21.73
N CYS A 376 2.99 8.16 -20.49
CA CYS A 376 4.15 8.91 -20.01
C CYS A 376 5.45 8.11 -20.12
N LEU A 377 5.45 6.84 -19.70
CA LEU A 377 6.62 5.98 -19.77
C LEU A 377 7.02 5.64 -21.22
N ASN A 378 6.04 5.34 -22.07
CA ASN A 378 6.29 5.02 -23.47
C ASN A 378 6.83 6.24 -24.26
N LYS A 379 6.36 7.45 -23.96
CA LYS A 379 6.91 8.69 -24.55
C LYS A 379 8.36 8.92 -24.12
N GLY A 380 8.67 8.68 -22.83
CA GLY A 380 10.03 8.75 -22.31
C GLY A 380 10.99 7.71 -22.89
N ASN A 381 10.48 6.66 -23.53
CA ASN A 381 11.30 5.63 -24.18
C ASN A 381 11.71 5.97 -25.63
N GLN A 382 11.30 7.12 -26.17
CA GLN A 382 11.63 7.50 -27.55
C GLN A 382 13.10 7.90 -27.74
N SER A 383 13.78 8.35 -26.68
CA SER A 383 15.23 8.60 -26.70
C SER A 383 16.00 7.45 -26.05
N GLN A 384 17.04 6.99 -26.74
CA GLN A 384 17.86 5.82 -26.37
C GLN A 384 19.22 6.20 -25.78
N ASP A 385 19.52 7.50 -25.70
CA ASP A 385 20.72 8.03 -25.08
C ASP A 385 20.58 8.12 -23.55
N MET A 386 21.69 8.47 -22.89
CA MET A 386 21.72 8.67 -21.43
C MET A 386 20.69 9.70 -20.97
N GLU A 387 20.42 10.73 -21.77
CA GLU A 387 19.42 11.76 -21.48
C GLU A 387 18.00 11.18 -21.46
N GLY A 388 17.65 10.35 -22.46
CA GLY A 388 16.40 9.59 -22.49
C GLY A 388 16.25 8.59 -21.34
N MET A 389 17.36 8.03 -20.87
CA MET A 389 17.36 7.19 -19.68
C MET A 389 17.00 8.00 -18.42
N VAL A 390 17.67 9.13 -18.20
CA VAL A 390 17.40 10.04 -17.07
C VAL A 390 15.95 10.53 -17.11
N GLN A 391 15.48 11.00 -18.27
CA GLN A 391 14.13 11.52 -18.41
C GLN A 391 13.06 10.46 -18.10
N SER A 392 13.23 9.22 -18.58
CA SER A 392 12.31 8.13 -18.24
C SER A 392 12.28 7.83 -16.74
N MET A 393 13.40 8.01 -16.04
CA MET A 393 13.49 7.80 -14.59
C MET A 393 12.79 8.91 -13.81
N GLU A 394 13.01 10.16 -14.19
CA GLU A 394 12.34 11.32 -13.59
C GLU A 394 10.82 11.23 -13.78
N VAL A 395 10.37 10.84 -14.98
CA VAL A 395 8.96 10.59 -15.26
C VAL A 395 8.41 9.49 -14.35
N PHE A 396 9.11 8.36 -14.22
CA PHE A 396 8.67 7.29 -13.34
C PHE A 396 8.61 7.71 -11.86
N LEU A 397 9.63 8.41 -11.35
CA LEU A 397 9.62 8.96 -9.99
C LEU A 397 8.46 9.93 -9.76
N GLY A 398 8.22 10.83 -10.71
CA GLY A 398 7.09 11.76 -10.66
C GLY A 398 5.74 11.03 -10.62
N LEU A 399 5.60 9.95 -11.41
CA LEU A 399 4.41 9.10 -11.39
C LEU A 399 4.25 8.37 -10.06
N MET A 400 5.32 7.78 -9.51
CA MET A 400 5.27 7.07 -8.23
C MET A 400 4.95 8.01 -7.07
N HIS A 401 5.51 9.22 -7.07
CA HIS A 401 5.15 10.24 -6.10
C HIS A 401 3.68 10.67 -6.25
N SER A 402 3.22 10.91 -7.47
CA SER A 402 1.82 11.23 -7.74
C SER A 402 0.88 10.13 -7.24
N TYR A 403 1.17 8.87 -7.55
CA TYR A 403 0.36 7.73 -7.14
C TYR A 403 0.39 7.51 -5.63
N LYS A 404 1.51 7.73 -4.95
CA LYS A 404 1.58 7.75 -3.49
C LYS A 404 0.60 8.78 -2.91
N MET A 405 0.61 10.01 -3.43
CA MET A 405 -0.32 11.04 -2.97
C MET A 405 -1.78 10.63 -3.19
N LYS A 406 -2.10 10.01 -4.34
CA LYS A 406 -3.45 9.51 -4.61
C LYS A 406 -3.85 8.38 -3.67
N LEU A 407 -2.92 7.48 -3.36
CA LEU A 407 -3.13 6.34 -2.46
C LEU A 407 -3.40 6.78 -1.02
N MET A 408 -2.80 7.89 -0.56
CA MET A 408 -3.08 8.49 0.76
C MET A 408 -4.49 9.08 0.90
N LEU A 409 -5.24 9.22 -0.20
CA LEU A 409 -6.64 9.65 -0.13
C LEU A 409 -7.55 8.56 0.40
N PHE A 410 -7.26 7.30 0.08
CA PHE A 410 -8.01 6.15 0.58
C PHE A 410 -7.63 5.86 2.03
N HIS A 411 -8.63 5.61 2.88
CA HIS A 411 -8.37 5.11 4.23
C HIS A 411 -7.54 3.82 4.19
N LYS A 412 -6.72 3.58 5.22
CA LYS A 412 -5.81 2.43 5.28
C LYS A 412 -6.54 1.09 5.11
N GLU A 413 -7.75 0.99 5.67
CA GLU A 413 -8.59 -0.22 5.63
C GLU A 413 -9.49 -0.28 4.38
N SER A 414 -9.40 0.72 3.49
CA SER A 414 -10.25 0.80 2.31
C SER A 414 -9.90 -0.30 1.31
N PRO A 415 -10.88 -1.09 0.81
CA PRO A 415 -10.61 -2.08 -0.23
C PRO A 415 -10.13 -1.43 -1.53
N TYR A 416 -10.48 -0.16 -1.77
CA TYR A 416 -10.08 0.56 -2.98
C TYR A 416 -8.58 0.87 -3.02
N ARG A 417 -7.92 0.92 -1.86
CA ARG A 417 -6.47 1.09 -1.75
C ARG A 417 -5.74 -0.07 -2.40
N GLY A 418 -6.07 -1.30 -2.01
CA GLY A 418 -5.51 -2.53 -2.59
C GLY A 418 -5.87 -2.68 -4.07
N MET A 419 -7.10 -2.35 -4.47
CA MET A 419 -7.47 -2.36 -5.89
C MET A 419 -6.66 -1.35 -6.71
N TYR A 420 -6.43 -0.13 -6.20
CA TYR A 420 -5.63 0.87 -6.90
C TYR A 420 -4.16 0.44 -7.04
N LEU A 421 -3.59 -0.18 -6.00
CA LEU A 421 -2.25 -0.77 -6.06
C LEU A 421 -2.16 -1.83 -7.17
N LYS A 422 -3.07 -2.80 -7.16
CA LYS A 422 -3.08 -3.93 -8.08
C LYS A 422 -3.41 -3.54 -9.52
N ASP A 423 -4.37 -2.63 -9.71
CA ASP A 423 -4.89 -2.31 -11.05
C ASP A 423 -4.14 -1.16 -11.72
N VAL A 424 -3.42 -0.31 -10.96
CA VAL A 424 -2.74 0.88 -11.49
C VAL A 424 -1.24 0.87 -11.18
N LEU A 425 -0.86 0.81 -9.90
CA LEU A 425 0.55 0.99 -9.52
C LEU A 425 1.40 -0.19 -10.00
N VAL A 426 1.00 -1.43 -9.70
CA VAL A 426 1.69 -2.66 -10.14
C VAL A 426 1.87 -2.68 -11.66
N PRO A 427 0.83 -2.50 -12.49
CA PRO A 427 1.01 -2.55 -13.95
C PRO A 427 1.85 -1.40 -14.51
N VAL A 428 1.85 -0.21 -13.89
CA VAL A 428 2.72 0.89 -14.32
C VAL A 428 4.18 0.60 -13.95
N THR A 429 4.45 0.04 -12.78
CA THR A 429 5.81 -0.42 -12.40
C THR A 429 6.30 -1.54 -13.32
N MET A 430 5.43 -2.50 -13.67
CA MET A 430 5.77 -3.54 -14.64
C MET A 430 6.04 -2.95 -16.03
N CYS A 431 5.25 -1.97 -16.48
CA CYS A 431 5.52 -1.27 -17.74
C CYS A 431 6.89 -0.56 -17.72
N PHE A 432 7.28 0.02 -16.59
CA PHE A 432 8.62 0.59 -16.43
C PHE A 432 9.72 -0.47 -16.49
N LEU A 433 9.53 -1.61 -15.82
CA LEU A 433 10.45 -2.76 -15.89
C LEU A 433 10.59 -3.29 -17.33
N ASP A 434 9.49 -3.42 -18.07
CA ASP A 434 9.50 -3.83 -19.47
C ASP A 434 10.34 -2.87 -20.34
N VAL A 435 10.21 -1.56 -20.10
CA VAL A 435 11.05 -0.54 -20.77
C VAL A 435 12.53 -0.73 -20.43
N GLN A 436 12.87 -0.99 -19.16
CA GLN A 436 14.27 -1.25 -18.79
C GLN A 436 14.78 -2.58 -19.36
N HIS A 437 13.96 -3.62 -19.43
CA HIS A 437 14.29 -4.89 -20.09
C HIS A 437 14.59 -4.71 -21.58
N GLN A 438 13.81 -3.90 -22.29
CA GLN A 438 14.06 -3.57 -23.70
C GLN A 438 15.40 -2.83 -23.85
N ARG A 439 15.69 -1.87 -22.96
CA ARG A 439 16.97 -1.15 -22.96
C ARG A 439 18.14 -2.07 -22.67
N ALA A 440 18.04 -2.94 -21.66
CA ALA A 440 19.06 -3.94 -21.34
C ALA A 440 19.32 -4.90 -22.51
N THR A 441 18.26 -5.34 -23.19
CA THR A 441 18.38 -6.20 -24.39
C THR A 441 19.12 -5.48 -25.52
N LYS A 442 18.81 -4.20 -25.73
CA LYS A 442 19.54 -3.39 -26.71
C LYS A 442 21.01 -3.22 -26.32
N LEU A 443 21.29 -2.86 -25.07
CA LEU A 443 22.65 -2.71 -24.58
C LEU A 443 23.47 -4.00 -24.71
N ARG A 444 22.82 -5.16 -24.54
CA ARG A 444 23.43 -6.47 -24.79
C ARG A 444 23.82 -6.62 -26.25
N ASN A 445 22.92 -6.31 -27.19
CA ASN A 445 23.22 -6.36 -28.62
C ASN A 445 24.30 -5.35 -29.02
N ASP A 446 24.31 -4.17 -28.39
CA ASP A 446 25.30 -3.13 -28.63
C ASP A 446 26.68 -3.56 -28.08
N LEU A 447 26.73 -4.24 -26.94
CA LEU A 447 27.95 -4.83 -26.36
C LEU A 447 28.48 -5.97 -27.24
N ASP A 448 27.59 -6.86 -27.69
CA ASP A 448 27.89 -7.91 -28.64
C ASP A 448 28.34 -7.37 -30.00
N ASN A 449 28.18 -6.07 -30.30
CA ASN A 449 28.67 -5.44 -31.54
C ASN A 449 29.62 -4.27 -31.27
N ALA A 450 30.11 -4.16 -30.03
CA ALA A 450 30.88 -3.01 -29.60
C ALA A 450 32.21 -2.91 -30.35
N THR A 451 32.58 -1.67 -30.69
CA THR A 451 33.92 -1.28 -31.10
C THR A 451 34.63 -0.65 -29.90
N PHE A 452 35.97 -0.62 -29.89
CA PHE A 452 36.73 0.00 -28.79
C PHE A 452 36.28 1.43 -28.45
N SER A 453 35.83 2.19 -29.46
CA SER A 453 35.34 3.57 -29.32
C SER A 453 33.97 3.74 -28.63
N ASN A 454 33.14 2.70 -28.54
CA ASN A 454 31.80 2.80 -27.95
C ASN A 454 31.58 1.93 -26.70
N LEU A 455 32.57 1.09 -26.35
CA LEU A 455 32.52 0.18 -25.21
C LEU A 455 32.38 0.93 -23.87
N SER A 456 33.14 2.02 -23.68
CA SER A 456 33.06 2.85 -22.46
C SER A 456 31.66 3.43 -22.24
N THR A 457 31.08 4.03 -23.29
CA THR A 457 29.71 4.56 -23.24
C THR A 457 28.67 3.47 -22.99
N ASN A 458 28.81 2.29 -23.59
CA ASN A 458 27.91 1.16 -23.36
C ASN A 458 27.94 0.70 -21.89
N ILE A 459 29.13 0.52 -21.31
CA ILE A 459 29.30 0.13 -19.91
C ILE A 459 28.73 1.18 -18.96
N GLN A 460 28.94 2.47 -19.24
CA GLN A 460 28.34 3.56 -18.46
C GLN A 460 26.80 3.50 -18.48
N GLN A 461 26.20 3.19 -19.63
CA GLN A 461 24.75 3.02 -19.75
C GLN A 461 24.24 1.81 -18.95
N TRP A 462 24.95 0.68 -18.97
CA TRP A 462 24.64 -0.48 -18.12
C TRP A 462 24.63 -0.10 -16.64
N ILE A 463 25.69 0.56 -16.16
CA ILE A 463 25.83 0.98 -14.76
C ILE A 463 24.73 1.98 -14.38
N ALA A 464 24.39 2.91 -15.26
CA ALA A 464 23.33 3.89 -15.03
C ALA A 464 21.97 3.21 -14.84
N ILE A 465 21.59 2.25 -15.70
CA ILE A 465 20.33 1.51 -15.55
C ILE A 465 20.31 0.76 -14.22
N MET A 466 21.39 0.05 -13.86
CA MET A 466 21.49 -0.67 -12.59
C MET A 466 21.33 0.26 -11.37
N GLU A 467 21.98 1.42 -11.39
CA GLU A 467 21.85 2.43 -10.35
C GLU A 467 20.39 2.87 -10.23
N TYR A 468 19.78 3.28 -11.34
CA TYR A 468 18.46 3.87 -11.32
C TYR A 468 17.39 2.87 -10.90
N VAL A 469 17.45 1.63 -11.40
CA VAL A 469 16.54 0.57 -10.95
C VAL A 469 16.72 0.31 -9.44
N GLY A 470 17.96 0.28 -8.95
CA GLY A 470 18.24 0.13 -7.52
C GLY A 470 17.71 1.32 -6.68
N LEU A 471 17.76 2.54 -7.21
CA LEU A 471 17.14 3.71 -6.57
C LEU A 471 15.61 3.59 -6.53
N MET A 472 14.98 3.08 -7.60
CA MET A 472 13.52 2.87 -7.63
C MET A 472 13.08 1.80 -6.65
N SER A 473 13.80 0.68 -6.54
CA SER A 473 13.55 -0.34 -5.52
C SER A 473 13.56 0.28 -4.12
N LYS A 474 14.62 1.04 -3.79
CA LYS A 474 14.72 1.77 -2.51
C LYS A 474 13.58 2.77 -2.29
N TYR A 475 13.13 3.44 -3.35
CA TYR A 475 12.01 4.37 -3.27
C TYR A 475 10.70 3.62 -2.97
N LEU A 476 10.39 2.53 -3.67
CA LEU A 476 9.18 1.73 -3.42
C LEU A 476 9.14 1.19 -2.00
N ASN A 477 10.28 0.74 -1.46
CA ASN A 477 10.39 0.33 -0.05
C ASN A 477 10.05 1.47 0.93
N LYS A 478 10.38 2.72 0.59
CA LYS A 478 10.01 3.91 1.39
C LYS A 478 8.55 4.34 1.21
N VAL A 479 7.92 3.97 0.08
CA VAL A 479 6.51 4.28 -0.19
C VAL A 479 5.59 3.31 0.54
N SER A 480 6.04 2.06 0.74
CA SER A 480 5.34 1.05 1.51
C SER A 480 5.02 1.52 2.93
N THR A 481 3.73 1.72 3.21
CA THR A 481 3.21 1.85 4.58
C THR A 481 2.72 0.48 5.08
N GLU A 482 2.66 0.28 6.39
CA GLU A 482 2.42 -1.02 7.09
C GLU A 482 1.26 -1.90 6.54
N ALA A 483 0.26 -1.33 5.86
CA ALA A 483 -0.87 -2.08 5.30
C ALA A 483 -0.68 -2.54 3.83
N ASP A 484 0.31 -1.99 3.09
CA ASP A 484 0.52 -2.21 1.64
C ASP A 484 1.81 -3.00 1.35
N VAL A 485 2.42 -3.58 2.39
CA VAL A 485 3.82 -4.02 2.39
C VAL A 485 4.08 -5.12 1.37
N MET A 486 3.19 -6.10 1.21
CA MET A 486 3.52 -7.29 0.40
C MET A 486 3.64 -7.01 -1.11
N GLU A 487 2.74 -6.24 -1.71
CA GLU A 487 2.74 -6.01 -3.16
C GLU A 487 3.85 -5.03 -3.57
N LEU A 488 4.03 -3.94 -2.82
CA LEU A 488 5.10 -2.97 -3.06
C LEU A 488 6.48 -3.57 -2.77
N GLN A 489 6.60 -4.42 -1.74
CA GLN A 489 7.84 -5.15 -1.48
C GLN A 489 8.15 -6.12 -2.61
N SER A 490 7.17 -6.90 -3.10
CA SER A 490 7.39 -7.82 -4.22
C SER A 490 7.84 -7.11 -5.50
N LEU A 491 7.30 -5.92 -5.79
CA LEU A 491 7.77 -5.09 -6.89
C LEU A 491 9.19 -4.57 -6.68
N SER A 492 9.50 -4.14 -5.46
CA SER A 492 10.83 -3.69 -5.08
C SER A 492 11.88 -4.79 -5.20
N ASP A 493 11.55 -6.00 -4.76
CA ASP A 493 12.39 -7.19 -4.89
C ASP A 493 12.59 -7.54 -6.37
N SER A 494 11.54 -7.40 -7.20
CA SER A 494 11.64 -7.62 -8.65
C SER A 494 12.59 -6.63 -9.33
N LEU A 495 12.54 -5.35 -8.96
CA LEU A 495 13.50 -4.34 -9.44
C LEU A 495 14.92 -4.66 -8.98
N GLN A 496 15.10 -5.04 -7.71
CA GLN A 496 16.42 -5.37 -7.17
C GLN A 496 17.01 -6.62 -7.87
N ASN A 497 16.19 -7.65 -8.09
CA ASN A 497 16.57 -8.85 -8.83
C ASN A 497 16.94 -8.53 -10.28
N PHE A 498 16.20 -7.63 -10.93
CA PHE A 498 16.54 -7.16 -12.28
C PHE A 498 17.90 -6.45 -12.31
N ALA A 499 18.17 -5.54 -11.36
CA ALA A 499 19.47 -4.86 -11.28
C ALA A 499 20.64 -5.84 -11.05
N SER A 500 20.44 -6.84 -10.18
CA SER A 500 21.43 -7.90 -9.94
C SER A 500 21.65 -8.78 -11.18
N ALA A 501 20.57 -9.18 -11.87
CA ALA A 501 20.66 -9.96 -13.10
C ALA A 501 21.37 -9.18 -14.23
N MET A 502 21.10 -7.88 -14.35
CA MET A 502 21.82 -7.02 -15.29
C MET A 502 23.31 -6.94 -14.98
N MET A 503 23.69 -6.87 -13.70
CA MET A 503 25.09 -6.86 -13.30
C MET A 503 25.79 -8.16 -13.74
N GLU A 504 25.19 -9.30 -13.46
CA GLU A 504 25.73 -10.61 -13.87
C GLU A 504 25.82 -10.75 -15.38
N ASP A 505 24.81 -10.30 -16.13
CA ASP A 505 24.78 -10.35 -17.58
C ASP A 505 25.85 -9.43 -18.20
N CYS A 506 26.01 -8.21 -17.68
CA CYS A 506 27.07 -7.29 -18.09
C CYS A 506 28.47 -7.88 -17.83
N THR A 507 28.71 -8.43 -16.63
CA THR A 507 29.97 -9.08 -16.28
C THR A 507 30.27 -10.25 -17.22
N ARG A 508 29.30 -11.16 -17.42
CA ARG A 508 29.47 -12.34 -18.28
C ARG A 508 29.79 -11.92 -19.71
N ARG A 509 29.01 -11.01 -20.28
CA ARG A 509 29.19 -10.56 -21.66
C ARG A 509 30.48 -9.78 -21.86
N TYR A 510 30.91 -9.02 -20.86
CA TYR A 510 32.22 -8.37 -20.90
C TYR A 510 33.36 -9.41 -20.91
N ILE A 511 33.24 -10.47 -20.11
CA ILE A 511 34.19 -11.60 -20.14
C ILE A 511 34.16 -12.30 -21.50
N ASP A 512 32.99 -12.58 -22.06
CA ASP A 512 32.85 -13.18 -23.40
C ASP A 512 33.51 -12.30 -24.47
N LEU A 513 33.30 -10.98 -24.41
CA LEU A 513 33.98 -10.01 -25.28
C LEU A 513 35.50 -10.11 -25.14
N LEU A 514 35.99 -10.17 -23.90
CA LEU A 514 37.41 -10.30 -23.61
C LEU A 514 37.98 -11.61 -24.15
N MET A 515 37.26 -12.73 -24.04
CA MET A 515 37.74 -14.05 -24.46
C MET A 515 37.62 -14.28 -25.97
N GLU A 516 36.49 -13.92 -26.58
CA GLU A 516 36.17 -14.26 -27.98
C GLU A 516 36.67 -13.24 -29.00
N ARG A 517 36.76 -11.96 -28.62
CA ARG A 517 37.09 -10.87 -29.56
C ARG A 517 38.48 -10.30 -29.40
N THR A 518 39.24 -10.75 -28.41
CA THR A 518 40.62 -10.33 -28.24
C THR A 518 41.59 -11.49 -28.44
N THR A 519 42.88 -11.17 -28.42
CA THR A 519 43.95 -12.17 -28.42
C THR A 519 44.11 -12.88 -27.08
N LEU A 520 43.29 -12.59 -26.05
CA LEU A 520 43.42 -13.19 -24.72
C LEU A 520 43.21 -14.72 -24.74
N SER A 521 42.17 -15.24 -25.39
CA SER A 521 41.99 -16.69 -25.49
C SER A 521 43.16 -17.37 -26.21
N SER A 522 43.63 -16.77 -27.31
CA SER A 522 44.82 -17.23 -28.04
C SER A 522 46.08 -17.20 -27.17
N PHE A 523 46.24 -16.16 -26.35
CA PHE A 523 47.31 -16.07 -25.37
C PHE A 523 47.23 -17.17 -24.34
N LEU A 524 46.08 -17.37 -23.69
CA LEU A 524 45.92 -18.42 -22.67
C LEU A 524 46.27 -19.80 -23.24
N MET A 525 45.78 -20.13 -24.45
CA MET A 525 46.12 -21.40 -25.14
C MET A 525 47.61 -21.56 -25.47
N THR A 526 48.35 -20.46 -25.66
CA THR A 526 49.78 -20.49 -26.03
C THR A 526 50.71 -20.17 -24.86
N ALA A 527 50.17 -19.69 -23.74
CA ALA A 527 50.95 -19.23 -22.60
C ALA A 527 51.67 -20.38 -21.88
N GLY A 528 51.12 -21.60 -21.89
CA GLY A 528 51.85 -22.79 -21.44
C GLY A 528 53.14 -23.04 -22.24
N HIS A 529 53.10 -22.85 -23.57
CA HIS A 529 54.29 -22.94 -24.42
C HIS A 529 55.26 -21.77 -24.19
N LEU A 530 54.73 -20.56 -23.95
CA LEU A 530 55.54 -19.40 -23.57
C LEU A 530 56.33 -19.69 -22.28
N LEU A 531 55.68 -20.26 -21.27
CA LEU A 531 56.30 -20.66 -20.01
C LEU A 531 57.39 -21.73 -20.20
N ALA A 532 57.14 -22.72 -21.07
CA ALA A 532 58.06 -23.83 -21.32
C ALA A 532 59.28 -23.48 -22.20
N HIS A 533 59.17 -22.52 -23.12
CA HIS A 533 60.23 -22.28 -24.12
C HIS A 533 60.77 -20.85 -24.16
N GLY A 534 60.14 -19.89 -23.48
CA GLY A 534 60.63 -18.51 -23.40
C GLY A 534 60.62 -17.76 -24.73
N SER A 535 59.63 -18.00 -25.59
CA SER A 535 59.46 -17.26 -26.85
C SER A 535 59.20 -15.76 -26.63
N ILE A 536 59.68 -14.91 -27.54
CA ILE A 536 59.38 -13.47 -27.50
C ILE A 536 57.93 -13.28 -27.98
N TYR A 537 57.01 -13.13 -27.04
CA TYR A 537 55.66 -12.63 -27.33
C TYR A 537 55.76 -11.11 -27.55
N SER A 538 55.26 -10.58 -28.67
CA SER A 538 55.36 -9.13 -28.91
C SER A 538 54.37 -8.39 -27.99
N GLU A 539 54.83 -7.36 -27.27
CA GLU A 539 53.94 -6.55 -26.41
C GLU A 539 52.76 -5.95 -27.20
N ASN A 540 52.97 -5.63 -28.48
CA ASN A 540 51.96 -5.10 -29.39
C ASN A 540 50.79 -6.06 -29.64
N SER A 541 50.96 -7.38 -29.42
CA SER A 541 49.90 -8.37 -29.63
C SER A 541 48.82 -8.38 -28.54
N MET A 542 49.05 -7.65 -27.44
CA MET A 542 48.12 -7.51 -26.31
C MET A 542 47.49 -6.12 -26.21
N GLU A 543 47.75 -5.24 -27.18
CA GLU A 543 47.25 -3.87 -27.16
C GLU A 543 45.71 -3.80 -27.13
N ASP A 544 45.03 -4.65 -27.92
CA ASP A 544 43.57 -4.74 -27.94
C ASP A 544 43.00 -5.18 -26.58
N VAL A 545 43.68 -6.11 -25.89
CA VAL A 545 43.31 -6.58 -24.54
C VAL A 545 43.45 -5.44 -23.54
N LYS A 546 44.59 -4.73 -23.57
CA LYS A 546 44.86 -3.58 -22.69
C LYS A 546 43.87 -2.45 -22.91
N GLN A 547 43.49 -2.17 -24.16
CA GLN A 547 42.50 -1.13 -24.47
C GLN A 547 41.11 -1.48 -23.94
N ILE A 548 40.66 -2.73 -24.06
CA ILE A 548 39.39 -3.17 -23.48
C ILE A 548 39.43 -3.08 -21.96
N LEU A 549 40.47 -3.62 -21.31
CA LEU A 549 40.64 -3.53 -19.85
C LEU A 549 40.71 -2.08 -19.37
N GLY A 550 41.38 -1.21 -20.13
CA GLY A 550 41.55 0.21 -19.85
C GLY A 550 40.26 1.02 -19.82
N VAL A 551 39.15 0.51 -20.39
CA VAL A 551 37.84 1.18 -20.34
C VAL A 551 37.39 1.44 -18.91
N TRP A 552 37.76 0.58 -17.96
CA TRP A 552 37.38 0.75 -16.56
C TRP A 552 38.15 1.85 -15.84
N LYS A 553 39.21 2.40 -16.45
CA LYS A 553 40.04 3.49 -15.91
C LYS A 553 39.56 4.89 -16.29
N ASP A 554 38.61 5.02 -17.22
CA ASP A 554 38.18 6.33 -17.73
C ASP A 554 37.76 7.30 -16.60
N ASN A 555 38.31 8.51 -16.63
CA ASN A 555 38.06 9.58 -15.65
C ASN A 555 36.57 9.98 -15.53
N ASP A 556 35.74 9.64 -16.52
CA ASP A 556 34.30 9.87 -16.47
C ASP A 556 33.60 9.01 -15.39
N PHE A 557 34.18 7.85 -15.03
CA PHE A 557 33.73 7.08 -13.88
C PHE A 557 34.04 7.79 -12.55
N ILE A 558 35.00 8.71 -12.50
CA ILE A 558 35.43 9.42 -11.28
C ILE A 558 34.44 10.53 -10.90
N GLN A 559 33.70 11.09 -11.86
CA GLN A 559 32.60 12.03 -11.59
C GLN A 559 31.29 11.33 -11.18
N SER A 560 31.29 10.01 -11.03
CA SER A 560 30.10 9.20 -10.80
C SER A 560 29.64 9.19 -9.33
N THR A 561 28.35 8.91 -9.10
CA THR A 561 27.78 8.83 -7.75
C THR A 561 28.40 7.68 -6.94
N LYS A 562 28.34 7.74 -5.61
CA LYS A 562 28.82 6.65 -4.72
C LYS A 562 28.21 5.28 -5.07
N GLN A 563 26.98 5.26 -5.59
CA GLN A 563 26.32 4.02 -5.98
C GLN A 563 26.89 3.45 -7.29
N ARG A 564 27.21 4.29 -8.29
CA ARG A 564 27.88 3.86 -9.53
C ARG A 564 29.27 3.29 -9.24
N LEU A 565 30.04 3.95 -8.36
CA LEU A 565 31.34 3.43 -7.92
C LEU A 565 31.23 2.06 -7.27
N LYS A 566 30.20 1.84 -6.43
CA LYS A 566 29.94 0.52 -5.83
C LYS A 566 29.62 -0.54 -6.88
N ILE A 567 28.74 -0.23 -7.84
CA ILE A 567 28.39 -1.14 -8.94
C ILE A 567 29.64 -1.48 -9.78
N ARG A 568 30.43 -0.48 -10.13
CA ARG A 568 31.72 -0.65 -10.83
C ARG A 568 32.65 -1.58 -10.06
N LYS A 569 32.90 -1.30 -8.76
CA LYS A 569 33.81 -2.12 -7.94
C LYS A 569 33.38 -3.59 -7.96
N THR A 570 32.09 -3.88 -7.80
CA THR A 570 31.58 -5.26 -7.84
C THR A 570 31.74 -5.94 -9.21
N ILE A 571 31.56 -5.22 -10.32
CA ILE A 571 31.77 -5.80 -11.66
C ILE A 571 33.27 -6.06 -11.90
N VAL A 572 34.12 -5.09 -11.57
CA VAL A 572 35.58 -5.18 -11.71
C VAL A 572 36.13 -6.34 -10.88
N GLU A 573 35.71 -6.46 -9.61
CA GLU A 573 36.07 -7.57 -8.72
C GLU A 573 35.79 -8.93 -9.37
N LYS A 574 34.60 -9.13 -9.95
CA LYS A 574 34.24 -10.39 -10.62
C LYS A 574 35.11 -10.67 -11.86
N ILE A 575 35.46 -9.63 -12.62
CA ILE A 575 36.34 -9.75 -13.79
C ILE A 575 37.77 -10.07 -13.33
N CYS A 576 38.27 -9.44 -12.27
CA CYS A 576 39.58 -9.73 -11.70
C CYS A 576 39.68 -11.19 -11.25
N ILE A 577 38.68 -11.68 -10.50
CA ILE A 577 38.64 -13.08 -10.03
C ILE A 577 38.70 -14.04 -11.23
N PHE A 578 37.92 -13.78 -12.28
CA PHE A 578 37.96 -14.58 -13.50
C PHE A 578 39.36 -14.57 -14.15
N LEU A 579 39.94 -13.39 -14.37
CA LEU A 579 41.26 -13.26 -15.00
C LEU A 579 42.35 -13.95 -14.19
N GLN A 580 42.37 -13.74 -12.88
CA GLN A 580 43.30 -14.38 -11.97
C GLN A 580 43.19 -15.90 -12.05
N GLN A 581 41.98 -16.44 -12.05
CA GLN A 581 41.74 -17.87 -12.19
C GLN A 581 42.29 -18.41 -13.51
N GLN A 582 42.02 -17.74 -14.64
CA GLN A 582 42.51 -18.16 -15.95
C GLN A 582 44.05 -18.16 -16.02
N PHE A 583 44.72 -17.13 -15.49
CA PHE A 583 46.18 -17.10 -15.47
C PHE A 583 46.80 -18.16 -14.55
N LEU A 584 46.17 -18.42 -13.39
CA LEU A 584 46.61 -19.47 -12.48
C LEU A 584 46.38 -20.87 -13.06
N GLU A 585 45.30 -21.10 -13.81
CA GLU A 585 45.02 -22.37 -14.49
C GLU A 585 46.10 -22.69 -15.53
N VAL A 586 46.47 -21.71 -16.37
CA VAL A 586 47.59 -21.84 -17.32
C VAL A 586 48.89 -22.21 -16.59
N LEU A 587 49.17 -21.55 -15.46
CA LEU A 587 50.42 -21.72 -14.71
C LEU A 587 50.45 -23.07 -13.96
N LEU A 588 49.39 -23.41 -13.24
CA LEU A 588 49.36 -24.55 -12.33
C LEU A 588 48.90 -25.84 -12.99
N GLU A 589 48.10 -25.77 -14.05
CA GLU A 589 47.47 -26.95 -14.65
C GLU A 589 47.96 -27.19 -16.08
N GLU A 590 47.95 -26.19 -16.95
CA GLU A 590 48.25 -26.39 -18.37
C GLU A 590 49.75 -26.41 -18.71
N SER A 591 50.58 -25.70 -17.95
CA SER A 591 52.03 -25.72 -18.16
C SER A 591 52.64 -27.03 -17.65
N LEU A 592 53.37 -27.74 -18.52
CA LEU A 592 54.07 -28.97 -18.15
C LEU A 592 55.50 -28.70 -17.65
N GLU A 593 56.14 -27.66 -18.21
CA GLU A 593 57.50 -27.25 -17.89
C GLU A 593 57.56 -25.72 -17.81
N LEU A 594 58.42 -25.21 -16.94
CA LEU A 594 58.64 -23.80 -16.69
C LEU A 594 60.12 -23.46 -16.92
N THR A 595 60.39 -22.40 -17.67
CA THR A 595 61.76 -21.87 -17.84
C THR A 595 61.85 -20.46 -17.26
N SER A 596 63.03 -20.08 -16.74
CA SER A 596 63.20 -18.73 -16.16
C SER A 596 62.89 -17.62 -17.17
N ASN A 597 63.22 -17.81 -18.46
CA ASN A 597 62.90 -16.84 -19.51
C ASN A 597 61.38 -16.81 -19.80
N GLY A 598 60.71 -17.96 -19.84
CA GLY A 598 59.25 -18.04 -20.00
C GLY A 598 58.49 -17.42 -18.84
N CYS A 599 58.88 -17.70 -17.60
CA CYS A 599 58.29 -17.10 -16.41
C CYS A 599 58.42 -15.57 -16.39
N ARG A 600 59.57 -15.02 -16.82
CA ARG A 600 59.75 -13.55 -16.94
C ARG A 600 58.83 -12.97 -18.00
N ALA A 601 58.77 -13.58 -19.18
CA ALA A 601 57.93 -13.09 -20.27
C ALA A 601 56.43 -13.13 -19.89
N PHE A 602 55.97 -14.24 -19.30
CA PHE A 602 54.61 -14.38 -18.79
C PHE A 602 54.28 -13.31 -17.74
N ARG A 603 55.17 -13.13 -16.75
CA ARG A 603 55.01 -12.09 -15.72
C ARG A 603 54.90 -10.69 -16.33
N THR A 604 55.73 -10.34 -17.30
CA THR A 604 55.68 -9.01 -17.95
C THR A 604 54.34 -8.78 -18.65
N ILE A 605 53.83 -9.78 -19.36
CA ILE A 605 52.54 -9.67 -20.07
C ILE A 605 51.39 -9.54 -19.07
N VAL A 606 51.33 -10.41 -18.07
CA VAL A 606 50.29 -10.39 -17.02
C VAL A 606 50.33 -9.09 -16.25
N ALA A 607 51.51 -8.62 -15.82
CA ALA A 607 51.65 -7.33 -15.14
C ALA A 607 51.14 -6.17 -15.99
N GLY A 608 51.45 -6.14 -17.30
CA GLY A 608 50.94 -5.12 -18.20
C GLY A 608 49.42 -5.16 -18.39
N MET A 609 48.78 -6.33 -18.29
CA MET A 609 47.32 -6.45 -18.31
C MET A 609 46.68 -6.00 -16.99
N VAL A 610 47.25 -6.43 -15.87
CA VAL A 610 46.79 -6.05 -14.52
C VAL A 610 46.91 -4.55 -14.31
N GLU A 611 48.06 -3.97 -14.64
CA GLU A 611 48.29 -2.52 -14.61
C GLU A 611 47.26 -1.78 -15.47
N SER A 612 46.90 -2.31 -16.65
CA SER A 612 45.90 -1.70 -17.53
C SER A 612 44.46 -1.77 -16.99
N PHE A 613 44.20 -2.59 -15.97
CA PHE A 613 42.86 -2.80 -15.42
C PHE A 613 42.66 -2.18 -14.03
N CYS A 614 43.65 -2.27 -13.13
CA CYS A 614 43.55 -1.86 -11.74
C CYS A 614 44.77 -1.02 -11.29
N GLU A 615 44.55 0.23 -10.85
CA GLU A 615 45.62 1.10 -10.30
C GLU A 615 45.65 1.16 -8.77
N GLU A 616 44.50 1.06 -8.08
CA GLU A 616 44.41 1.35 -6.64
C GLU A 616 44.28 0.11 -5.72
N ASP A 617 43.94 -1.07 -6.27
CA ASP A 617 43.60 -2.28 -5.51
C ASP A 617 44.28 -3.56 -6.08
N GLU A 618 45.47 -3.44 -6.69
CA GLU A 618 46.15 -4.57 -7.37
C GLU A 618 46.43 -5.75 -6.42
N GLU A 619 46.93 -5.48 -5.21
CA GLU A 619 47.20 -6.53 -4.21
C GLU A 619 45.92 -7.21 -3.71
N GLU A 620 44.79 -6.47 -3.60
CA GLU A 620 43.50 -7.02 -3.15
C GLU A 620 42.98 -8.10 -4.11
N TYR A 621 43.13 -7.86 -5.42
CA TYR A 621 42.58 -8.76 -6.43
C TYR A 621 43.58 -9.75 -7.00
N PHE A 622 44.83 -9.35 -7.23
CA PHE A 622 45.82 -10.15 -7.93
C PHE A 622 46.95 -10.65 -7.01
N GLY A 623 46.88 -10.44 -5.69
CA GLY A 623 47.91 -10.85 -4.72
C GLY A 623 48.43 -12.28 -4.90
N ARG A 624 47.54 -13.27 -5.03
CA ARG A 624 47.94 -14.67 -5.30
C ARG A 624 48.67 -14.87 -6.62
N LEU A 625 48.27 -14.17 -7.69
CA LEU A 625 48.93 -14.27 -8.99
C LEU A 625 50.29 -13.58 -8.96
N THR A 626 50.39 -12.42 -8.30
CA THR A 626 51.63 -11.68 -8.10
C THR A 626 52.63 -12.48 -7.28
N ASP A 627 52.20 -13.06 -6.16
CA ASP A 627 53.01 -13.98 -5.36
C ASP A 627 53.50 -15.14 -6.22
N MET A 628 52.60 -15.79 -6.97
CA MET A 628 52.96 -16.93 -7.83
C MET A 628 53.99 -16.54 -8.89
N CYS A 629 53.81 -15.40 -9.54
CA CYS A 629 54.75 -14.87 -10.55
C CYS A 629 56.12 -14.53 -9.96
N ASN A 630 56.17 -14.03 -8.72
CA ASN A 630 57.40 -13.79 -8.00
C ASN A 630 58.08 -15.11 -7.61
N PHE A 631 57.30 -16.05 -7.06
CA PHE A 631 57.79 -17.35 -6.60
C PHE A 631 58.45 -18.13 -7.73
N MET A 632 57.84 -18.20 -8.92
CA MET A 632 58.41 -18.86 -10.11
C MET A 632 59.85 -18.44 -10.44
N LEU A 633 60.25 -17.22 -10.07
CA LEU A 633 61.57 -16.65 -10.38
C LEU A 633 62.57 -16.74 -9.22
N ASP A 634 62.14 -17.16 -8.03
CA ASP A 634 62.87 -17.04 -6.77
C ASP A 634 63.70 -18.31 -6.43
N LYS A 635 64.45 -18.80 -7.42
CA LYS A 635 65.17 -20.09 -7.35
C LYS A 635 66.11 -20.22 -6.16
N GLU A 636 66.93 -19.20 -5.89
CA GLU A 636 67.94 -19.26 -4.82
C GLU A 636 67.35 -19.01 -3.43
N LYS A 637 66.28 -18.22 -3.35
CA LYS A 637 65.69 -17.78 -2.08
C LYS A 637 64.62 -18.72 -1.55
N MET A 638 63.94 -19.45 -2.44
CA MET A 638 62.81 -20.32 -2.10
C MET A 638 63.01 -21.75 -2.59
N HIS A 639 63.26 -21.97 -3.88
CA HIS A 639 63.24 -23.33 -4.45
C HIS A 639 64.36 -24.22 -3.90
N ALA A 640 65.59 -23.70 -3.82
CA ALA A 640 66.73 -24.44 -3.28
C ALA A 640 66.57 -24.77 -1.77
N PRO A 641 66.14 -23.83 -0.91
CA PRO A 641 65.79 -24.14 0.48
C PRO A 641 64.70 -25.21 0.64
N ILE A 642 63.61 -25.15 -0.13
CA ILE A 642 62.54 -26.15 -0.07
C ILE A 642 63.07 -27.54 -0.45
N ARG A 643 63.84 -27.63 -1.54
CA ARG A 643 64.48 -28.91 -1.94
C ARG A 643 65.46 -29.43 -0.89
N SER A 644 66.19 -28.54 -0.21
CA SER A 644 67.13 -28.92 0.86
C SER A 644 66.43 -29.45 2.12
N ILE A 645 65.26 -28.92 2.49
CA ILE A 645 64.47 -29.43 3.62
C ILE A 645 64.01 -30.86 3.35
N LEU A 646 63.71 -31.16 2.09
CA LEU A 646 63.22 -32.46 1.63
C LEU A 646 64.33 -33.45 1.29
N GLU A 647 65.61 -33.07 1.47
CA GLU A 647 66.80 -33.86 1.10
C GLU A 647 66.80 -34.38 -0.36
N ASN A 648 66.03 -33.75 -1.25
CA ASN A 648 65.86 -34.19 -2.64
C ASN A 648 67.00 -33.70 -3.53
N GLU A 649 67.48 -34.56 -4.45
CA GLU A 649 68.46 -34.16 -5.44
C GLU A 649 67.86 -33.18 -6.47
N PRO A 650 68.68 -32.28 -7.06
CA PRO A 650 68.21 -31.38 -8.10
C PRO A 650 67.68 -32.15 -9.31
N GLY A 651 66.37 -32.04 -9.57
CA GLY A 651 65.69 -32.70 -10.68
C GLY A 651 64.77 -33.86 -10.26
N GLU A 652 64.79 -34.28 -8.99
CA GLU A 652 63.81 -35.24 -8.47
C GLU A 652 62.44 -34.57 -8.26
N LYS A 653 61.37 -35.33 -8.57
CA LYS A 653 59.99 -34.89 -8.34
C LYS A 653 59.64 -35.01 -6.87
N ILE A 654 59.09 -33.94 -6.32
CA ILE A 654 58.59 -33.86 -4.96
C ILE A 654 57.13 -34.32 -4.94
N TYR A 655 56.81 -35.36 -4.17
CA TYR A 655 55.43 -35.81 -4.00
C TYR A 655 54.77 -35.09 -2.82
N ILE A 656 53.72 -34.32 -3.09
CA ILE A 656 53.03 -33.52 -2.07
C ILE A 656 52.42 -34.39 -0.95
N HIS A 657 52.01 -35.61 -1.28
CA HIS A 657 51.48 -36.57 -0.32
C HIS A 657 52.51 -36.91 0.76
N ASP A 658 53.80 -37.01 0.41
CA ASP A 658 54.86 -37.34 1.36
C ASP A 658 55.13 -36.18 2.32
N ILE A 659 54.92 -34.94 1.87
CA ILE A 659 55.00 -33.73 2.69
C ILE A 659 53.79 -33.61 3.61
N GLN A 660 52.59 -33.89 3.10
CA GLN A 660 51.35 -33.84 3.89
C GLN A 660 51.30 -34.91 5.00
N LEU A 661 52.01 -36.04 4.82
CA LEU A 661 52.16 -37.08 5.85
C LEU A 661 53.10 -36.66 7.00
N ASP A 662 54.02 -35.72 6.77
CA ASP A 662 54.89 -35.17 7.79
C ASP A 662 54.49 -33.73 8.13
N ALA A 663 53.63 -33.61 9.14
CA ALA A 663 53.14 -32.31 9.63
C ALA A 663 54.28 -31.33 10.00
N THR A 664 55.43 -31.83 10.45
CA THR A 664 56.57 -30.98 10.84
C THR A 664 57.22 -30.35 9.61
N VAL A 665 57.41 -31.14 8.55
CA VAL A 665 57.97 -30.67 7.29
C VAL A 665 56.99 -29.74 6.57
N TYR A 666 55.69 -30.08 6.58
CA TYR A 666 54.65 -29.22 6.03
C TYR A 666 54.64 -27.83 6.70
N GLU A 667 54.59 -27.76 8.04
CA GLU A 667 54.59 -26.50 8.79
C GLU A 667 55.90 -25.70 8.58
N GLN A 668 57.04 -26.36 8.43
CA GLN A 668 58.31 -25.69 8.15
C GLN A 668 58.33 -25.06 6.76
N ILE A 669 57.82 -25.76 5.74
CA ILE A 669 57.74 -25.23 4.37
C ILE A 669 56.72 -24.09 4.32
N GLU A 670 55.55 -24.25 4.93
CA GLU A 670 54.53 -23.22 5.03
C GLU A 670 55.07 -21.96 5.75
N SER A 671 55.69 -22.13 6.92
CA SER A 671 56.30 -21.02 7.67
C SER A 671 57.39 -20.31 6.88
N MET A 672 58.14 -21.02 6.05
CA MET A 672 59.17 -20.43 5.20
C MET A 672 58.57 -19.63 4.04
N ILE A 673 57.53 -20.15 3.39
CA ILE A 673 56.78 -19.45 2.33
C ILE A 673 56.20 -18.16 2.90
N CYS A 674 55.45 -18.23 4.00
CA CYS A 674 54.87 -17.07 4.65
C CYS A 674 55.94 -16.10 5.19
N GLY A 675 57.01 -16.62 5.79
CA GLY A 675 58.11 -15.83 6.35
C GLY A 675 58.91 -15.05 5.29
N LYS A 676 58.74 -15.38 4.01
CA LYS A 676 59.38 -14.70 2.87
C LYS A 676 58.46 -13.69 2.18
N GLY A 677 57.24 -13.51 2.71
CA GLY A 677 56.29 -12.53 2.24
C GLY A 677 55.29 -13.06 1.21
N TYR A 678 55.32 -14.37 0.90
CA TYR A 678 54.30 -15.01 0.07
C TYR A 678 53.09 -15.34 0.95
N GLN A 679 52.06 -14.50 0.88
CA GLN A 679 50.89 -14.57 1.75
C GLN A 679 49.78 -15.46 1.17
N TYR A 680 49.80 -15.68 -0.15
CA TYR A 680 48.67 -16.27 -0.86
C TYR A 680 49.00 -17.59 -1.58
N ILE A 681 50.22 -18.14 -1.40
CA ILE A 681 50.65 -19.40 -2.01
C ILE A 681 50.55 -20.53 -0.98
N SER A 682 49.88 -21.62 -1.35
CA SER A 682 49.88 -22.86 -0.57
C SER A 682 51.15 -23.70 -0.83
N VAL A 683 51.47 -24.60 0.11
CA VAL A 683 52.56 -25.56 -0.04
C VAL A 683 52.37 -26.41 -1.31
N GLU A 684 51.16 -26.85 -1.59
CA GLU A 684 50.79 -27.64 -2.78
C GLU A 684 51.16 -26.92 -4.08
N GLU A 685 50.81 -25.64 -4.20
CA GLU A 685 51.11 -24.83 -5.39
C GLU A 685 52.61 -24.56 -5.50
N ALA A 686 53.28 -24.24 -4.39
CA ALA A 686 54.73 -24.03 -4.36
C ALA A 686 55.49 -25.27 -4.86
N ILE A 687 55.10 -26.45 -4.39
CA ILE A 687 55.68 -27.73 -4.82
C ILE A 687 55.34 -28.03 -6.29
N SER A 688 54.12 -27.73 -6.75
CA SER A 688 53.74 -27.85 -8.16
C SER A 688 54.65 -27.03 -9.06
N VAL A 689 54.90 -25.76 -8.71
CA VAL A 689 55.83 -24.88 -9.46
C VAL A 689 57.26 -25.41 -9.44
N ILE A 690 57.77 -25.84 -8.28
CA ILE A 690 59.14 -26.38 -8.15
C ILE A 690 59.34 -27.64 -8.98
N ASN A 691 58.30 -28.48 -9.12
CA ASN A 691 58.36 -29.70 -9.92
C ASN A 691 58.35 -29.45 -11.42
N LYS A 692 57.85 -28.29 -11.87
CA LYS A 692 57.82 -27.91 -13.28
C LYS A 692 59.07 -27.12 -13.73
N LEU A 693 59.88 -26.63 -12.78
CA LEU A 693 61.16 -25.91 -12.98
C LEU A 693 62.37 -26.83 -12.89
#